data_AF-A0A397BD67-F1
#
_entry.id   AF-A0A397BD67-F1
#
_cell.length_a   1.000
_cell.length_b   1.000
_cell.length_c   1.000
_cell.angle_alpha   90.00
_cell.angle_beta   90.00
_cell.angle_gamma   90.00
#
_symmetry.space_group_name_H-M   'P 1'
#
loop_
_entity.id
_entity.type
_entity.pdbx_description
1 polymer ?
#
loop_
_entity_poly.entity_id
_entity_poly.type
_entity_poly.pdbx_seq_one_letter_code
_entity_poly.pdbx_strand_id
1 'polypeptide(L)'
;MPKEKKAGGKSKRACALEKQLAFDAKPKYKNKANKGGGDSDDSDDEGDAYVGATSGQTFDPKIIEVYTGVGKILQRYTSGKLPKAFKIIPSLSYWEDILWMTQPDKWSPHAMRAATRLFASNLNPKMAQRFFNIFLLEHCRQDIRDNKRLNFHLYMALKKALYKPQAFYKGIILPLCESQNCSIREAVIIGSTLAKVSVPVIHSAATLMKLAEMPYSGANSVFIKILLNKKYSLPTRVIGALATHFESFVDDSREMPVLWHQALLAFVERYKNDITKEHRELFKVLFKTHDALLLQQAGDTEVAQPTLPLSVHVIPPGTLVESSKSMDDTMVWSTCTPTEVPPQNATIVENTEQNILSRISMLSILREQGFIDEDEFHRRKKAIIDELHAPASSSRPYFHNATGMPLIIPHAPNFQGFDAEEAIRHTFNYDTRRWETSKVCVVLDETPFAKGSLRLVYHMHHDSADDGDKSSSYVAKLAIDPDEDPQTYFRDIELQAHCGHYADLYNAHAPPKRVHFIPAWVLELTQRHGALCAVERYIPGNYRKHNNNFGSVSDEDRNTPQAFSHFTYEASHHELLAVDIQGVGDMYTDPQIHTLNRGDFGKGNLGVLGFKKFLATHRCNPICAYLKLPPVNPKANANVGTVPVQRLMASDKIQDAPFESKHYYEQAPLLQKYVAQCRDDEVKLRRTSTHGERGCLFCQCSIQ
;
A
#
# COMPACT_ATOMS: atom_id res chain seq x y z
N MET A 1 28.64 41.78 -47.47
CA MET A 1 28.44 40.49 -46.79
C MET A 1 29.31 40.43 -45.55
N PRO A 2 28.71 40.29 -44.37
CA PRO A 2 29.28 39.43 -43.34
C PRO A 2 28.24 38.42 -42.79
N LYS A 3 28.81 37.30 -42.32
CA LYS A 3 28.19 36.00 -42.03
C LYS A 3 27.18 36.02 -40.88
N GLU A 4 26.05 35.35 -41.08
CA GLU A 4 25.09 34.99 -40.03
C GLU A 4 25.73 34.07 -38.99
N LYS A 5 25.59 34.44 -37.70
CA LYS A 5 25.87 33.55 -36.57
C LYS A 5 24.58 32.77 -36.24
N LYS A 6 24.60 31.46 -36.46
CA LYS A 6 23.59 30.53 -35.93
C LYS A 6 23.66 30.53 -34.40
N ALA A 7 22.60 30.96 -33.74
CA ALA A 7 22.40 30.78 -32.31
C ALA A 7 22.05 29.32 -32.02
N GLY A 8 22.90 28.63 -31.24
CA GLY A 8 22.63 27.30 -30.73
C GLY A 8 21.50 27.33 -29.70
N GLY A 9 20.36 26.74 -30.05
CA GLY A 9 19.27 26.47 -29.12
C GLY A 9 19.68 25.35 -28.14
N LYS A 10 19.81 25.68 -26.86
CA LYS A 10 19.93 24.68 -25.78
C LYS A 10 18.61 23.92 -25.67
N SER A 11 18.68 22.59 -25.73
CA SER A 11 17.55 21.68 -25.50
C SER A 11 16.91 21.94 -24.12
N LYS A 12 15.59 22.18 -24.08
CA LYS A 12 14.83 22.32 -22.82
C LYS A 12 14.93 21.01 -22.03
N ARG A 13 15.38 21.11 -20.77
CA ARG A 13 15.48 19.97 -19.84
C ARG A 13 14.07 19.56 -19.42
N ALA A 14 13.71 18.28 -19.59
CA ALA A 14 12.37 17.77 -19.26
C ALA A 14 12.02 17.94 -17.77
N CYS A 15 10.78 18.35 -17.50
CA CYS A 15 10.22 18.57 -16.16
C CYS A 15 10.10 17.24 -15.38
N ALA A 16 10.11 17.28 -14.04
CA ALA A 16 9.98 16.08 -13.19
C ALA A 16 8.72 15.26 -13.49
N LEU A 17 7.61 15.91 -13.84
CA LEU A 17 6.36 15.27 -14.25
C LEU A 17 6.50 14.52 -15.59
N GLU A 18 7.26 15.07 -16.54
CA GLU A 18 7.56 14.43 -17.83
C GLU A 18 8.51 13.25 -17.65
N LYS A 19 9.46 13.32 -16.72
CA LYS A 19 10.32 12.17 -16.37
C LYS A 19 9.53 11.02 -15.76
N GLN A 20 8.51 11.32 -14.96
CA GLN A 20 7.60 10.32 -14.41
C GLN A 20 6.73 9.67 -15.51
N LEU A 21 6.42 10.46 -16.53
CA LEU A 21 5.70 10.06 -17.74
C LEU A 21 6.56 9.44 -18.83
N ALA A 22 7.90 9.51 -18.76
CA ALA A 22 8.81 9.01 -19.79
C ALA A 22 8.36 7.60 -20.21
N PHE A 23 7.86 7.55 -21.44
CA PHE A 23 7.28 6.40 -22.08
C PHE A 23 8.41 5.83 -22.93
N ASP A 24 8.80 4.58 -22.69
CA ASP A 24 9.71 3.87 -23.59
C ASP A 24 8.89 3.56 -24.87
N ALA A 25 8.73 4.58 -25.72
CA ALA A 25 8.03 4.53 -26.99
C ALA A 25 8.87 3.78 -28.02
N LYS A 26 8.93 2.45 -27.93
CA LYS A 26 9.33 1.63 -29.06
C LYS A 26 8.35 0.47 -29.26
N PRO A 27 7.22 0.70 -29.93
CA PRO A 27 6.54 -0.37 -30.62
C PRO A 27 7.38 -0.72 -31.86
N LYS A 28 8.03 -1.88 -31.88
CA LYS A 28 8.59 -2.45 -33.13
C LYS A 28 7.95 -3.80 -33.41
N TYR A 29 6.68 -3.79 -33.77
CA TYR A 29 6.19 -4.74 -34.76
C TYR A 29 6.42 -4.12 -36.15
N LYS A 30 7.61 -4.36 -36.71
CA LYS A 30 7.84 -4.22 -38.15
C LYS A 30 8.54 -5.48 -38.62
N ASN A 31 7.83 -6.31 -39.38
CA ASN A 31 8.44 -7.31 -40.24
C ASN A 31 9.48 -6.59 -41.12
N LYS A 32 10.75 -6.97 -41.00
CA LYS A 32 11.75 -6.63 -42.02
C LYS A 32 12.57 -7.84 -42.40
N ALA A 33 12.32 -8.27 -43.63
CA ALA A 33 13.23 -9.05 -44.42
C ALA A 33 14.59 -8.33 -44.56
N ASN A 34 15.64 -9.13 -44.35
CA ASN A 34 16.98 -9.18 -44.94
C ASN A 34 17.69 -7.92 -45.51
N LYS A 35 19.04 -7.95 -45.40
CA LYS A 35 20.12 -6.97 -45.73
C LYS A 35 20.51 -6.06 -44.57
N GLY A 36 21.77 -5.89 -44.13
CA GLY A 36 23.09 -6.30 -44.63
C GLY A 36 24.06 -5.09 -44.53
N GLY A 37 25.10 -5.18 -43.69
CA GLY A 37 26.23 -4.22 -43.51
C GLY A 37 25.85 -2.86 -42.89
N GLY A 38 26.65 -2.14 -42.11
CA GLY A 38 28.04 -2.21 -41.64
C GLY A 38 28.39 -0.82 -41.02
N ASP A 39 29.33 -0.82 -40.09
CA ASP A 39 30.05 0.29 -39.43
C ASP A 39 29.47 1.11 -38.26
N SER A 40 30.42 1.34 -37.34
CA SER A 40 30.43 1.77 -35.95
C SER A 40 30.63 3.27 -35.76
N ASP A 41 30.07 3.84 -34.69
CA ASP A 41 30.83 4.69 -33.75
C ASP A 41 30.08 4.95 -32.44
N ASP A 42 30.88 5.15 -31.39
CA ASP A 42 30.62 5.10 -29.95
C ASP A 42 29.60 6.09 -29.35
N SER A 43 28.86 5.61 -28.34
CA SER A 43 28.62 6.37 -27.09
C SER A 43 28.11 5.45 -25.99
N ASP A 44 28.87 5.38 -24.89
CA ASP A 44 28.60 4.63 -23.67
C ASP A 44 27.25 5.02 -23.02
N ASP A 45 26.31 4.08 -23.02
CA ASP A 45 25.10 4.06 -22.20
C ASP A 45 25.00 2.62 -21.66
N GLU A 46 25.20 2.42 -20.34
CA GLU A 46 25.02 1.12 -19.68
C GLU A 46 23.52 0.74 -19.72
N GLY A 47 23.10 0.24 -20.87
CA GLY A 47 21.79 -0.32 -21.12
C GLY A 47 21.79 -1.82 -20.88
N ASP A 48 21.00 -2.27 -19.91
CA ASP A 48 20.46 -3.63 -19.89
C ASP A 48 19.63 -3.85 -21.16
N ALA A 49 20.29 -4.34 -22.21
CA ALA A 49 19.70 -4.65 -23.50
C ALA A 49 18.76 -5.85 -23.37
N TYR A 50 17.50 -5.57 -23.04
CA TYR A 50 16.43 -6.56 -23.05
C TYR A 50 15.85 -6.64 -24.47
N VAL A 51 16.19 -7.71 -25.19
CA VAL A 51 15.70 -7.99 -26.55
C VAL A 51 14.25 -8.47 -26.47
N GLY A 52 13.31 -7.65 -26.95
CA GLY A 52 11.90 -7.98 -27.05
C GLY A 52 11.52 -8.59 -28.40
N ALA A 53 10.70 -9.65 -28.33
CA ALA A 53 9.91 -10.31 -29.37
C ALA A 53 10.67 -11.10 -30.46
N THR A 54 10.36 -12.40 -30.49
CA THR A 54 10.76 -13.43 -31.48
C THR A 54 12.26 -13.72 -31.58
N SER A 55 12.91 -14.08 -30.46
CA SER A 55 14.08 -14.95 -30.58
C SER A 55 13.59 -16.37 -30.83
N GLY A 56 14.05 -16.99 -31.92
CA GLY A 56 13.91 -18.43 -32.17
C GLY A 56 14.74 -19.26 -31.18
N GLN A 57 14.62 -18.96 -29.89
CA GLN A 57 15.26 -19.68 -28.80
C GLN A 57 14.48 -20.97 -28.58
N THR A 58 15.09 -22.08 -28.99
CA THR A 58 14.58 -23.41 -28.70
C THR A 58 14.81 -23.69 -27.22
N PHE A 59 13.76 -23.60 -26.41
CA PHE A 59 13.78 -24.06 -25.03
C PHE A 59 13.94 -25.58 -24.99
N ASP A 60 14.57 -26.08 -23.93
CA ASP A 60 14.64 -27.52 -23.68
C ASP A 60 13.22 -28.12 -23.78
N PRO A 61 13.01 -29.21 -24.55
CA PRO A 61 11.70 -29.84 -24.69
C PRO A 61 11.02 -30.14 -23.35
N LYS A 62 11.79 -30.43 -22.30
CA LYS A 62 11.27 -30.66 -20.95
C LYS A 62 10.70 -29.41 -20.30
N ILE A 63 11.29 -28.25 -20.54
CA ILE A 63 10.75 -26.95 -20.08
C ILE A 63 9.41 -26.69 -20.79
N ILE A 64 9.37 -26.90 -22.10
CA ILE A 64 8.16 -26.73 -22.91
C ILE A 64 7.06 -27.66 -22.39
N GLU A 65 7.36 -28.94 -22.17
CA GLU A 65 6.40 -29.93 -21.66
C GLU A 65 5.85 -29.53 -20.28
N VAL A 66 6.73 -29.12 -19.35
CA VAL A 66 6.33 -28.71 -18.00
C VAL A 66 5.41 -27.49 -18.03
N TYR A 67 5.78 -26.42 -18.74
CA TYR A 67 5.00 -25.19 -18.76
C TYR A 67 3.72 -25.31 -19.62
N THR A 68 3.73 -26.15 -20.66
CA THR A 68 2.50 -26.54 -21.37
C THR A 68 1.55 -27.29 -20.43
N GLY A 69 2.08 -28.20 -19.60
CA GLY A 69 1.31 -28.90 -18.56
C GLY A 69 0.73 -27.95 -17.52
N VAL A 70 1.51 -26.96 -17.07
CA VAL A 70 1.04 -25.89 -16.17
C VAL A 70 -0.10 -25.09 -16.81
N GLY A 71 -0.01 -24.76 -18.11
CA GLY A 71 -1.07 -24.05 -18.83
C GLY A 71 -2.41 -24.79 -18.80
N LYS A 72 -2.39 -26.12 -19.01
CA LYS A 72 -3.60 -26.98 -18.91
C LYS A 72 -4.22 -26.93 -17.51
N ILE A 73 -3.41 -26.81 -16.45
CA ILE A 73 -3.91 -26.65 -15.08
C ILE A 73 -4.55 -25.27 -14.91
N LEU A 74 -3.89 -24.20 -15.37
CA LEU A 74 -4.38 -22.81 -15.23
C LEU A 74 -5.68 -22.56 -16.00
N GLN A 75 -5.90 -23.27 -17.11
CA GLN A 75 -7.15 -23.22 -17.85
C GLN A 75 -8.36 -23.66 -17.01
N ARG A 76 -8.19 -24.61 -16.09
CA ARG A 76 -9.27 -25.18 -15.25
C ARG A 76 -9.17 -24.75 -13.78
N TYR A 77 -8.22 -23.89 -13.46
CA TYR A 77 -7.95 -23.48 -12.08
C TYR A 77 -9.12 -22.68 -11.50
N THR A 78 -9.50 -22.95 -10.26
CA THR A 78 -10.57 -22.24 -9.55
C THR A 78 -10.07 -21.74 -8.19
N SER A 79 -9.53 -22.64 -7.37
CA SER A 79 -9.00 -22.38 -6.05
C SER A 79 -7.75 -23.23 -5.77
N GLY A 80 -7.13 -23.01 -4.61
CA GLY A 80 -5.98 -23.80 -4.16
C GLY A 80 -4.61 -23.16 -4.42
N LYS A 81 -3.56 -23.98 -4.44
CA LYS A 81 -2.18 -23.50 -4.60
C LYS A 81 -1.79 -23.51 -6.07
N LEU A 82 -1.27 -22.39 -6.57
CA LEU A 82 -0.64 -22.34 -7.90
C LEU A 82 0.54 -23.33 -7.97
N PRO A 83 0.77 -23.98 -9.13
CA PRO A 83 1.91 -24.87 -9.34
C PRO A 83 3.24 -24.19 -8.98
N LYS A 84 4.17 -24.91 -8.35
CA LYS A 84 5.49 -24.37 -7.98
C LYS A 84 6.24 -23.80 -9.18
N ALA A 85 6.19 -24.50 -10.32
CA ALA A 85 6.79 -24.05 -11.57
C ALA A 85 6.23 -22.70 -12.07
N PHE A 86 4.94 -22.42 -11.81
CA PHE A 86 4.33 -21.14 -12.14
C PHE A 86 4.79 -20.01 -11.19
N LYS A 87 4.94 -20.33 -9.90
CA LYS A 87 5.32 -19.34 -8.87
C LYS A 87 6.72 -18.76 -9.04
N ILE A 88 7.62 -19.49 -9.70
CA ILE A 88 9.00 -19.03 -9.96
C ILE A 88 9.12 -18.17 -11.22
N ILE A 89 8.09 -18.09 -12.07
CA ILE A 89 8.16 -17.35 -13.34
C ILE A 89 8.64 -15.90 -13.16
N PRO A 90 8.14 -15.11 -12.17
CA PRO A 90 8.59 -13.72 -12.01
C PRO A 90 10.08 -13.53 -11.73
N SER A 91 10.78 -14.56 -11.24
CA SER A 91 12.23 -14.52 -10.99
C SER A 91 13.08 -14.99 -12.17
N LEU A 92 12.46 -15.40 -13.28
CA LEU A 92 13.17 -15.89 -14.46
C LEU A 92 13.55 -14.73 -15.36
N SER A 93 14.74 -14.80 -15.96
CA SER A 93 15.18 -13.82 -16.96
C SER A 93 14.28 -13.81 -18.20
N TYR A 94 13.75 -14.96 -18.60
CA TYR A 94 12.86 -15.15 -19.77
C TYR A 94 11.40 -15.38 -19.37
N TRP A 95 10.94 -14.68 -18.33
CA TRP A 95 9.62 -14.90 -17.73
C TRP A 95 8.46 -14.76 -18.73
N GLU A 96 8.55 -13.84 -19.68
CA GLU A 96 7.49 -13.56 -20.65
C GLU A 96 7.30 -14.70 -21.65
N ASP A 97 8.40 -15.23 -22.19
CA ASP A 97 8.37 -16.38 -23.13
C ASP A 97 7.85 -17.64 -22.44
N ILE A 98 8.30 -17.88 -21.21
CA ILE A 98 7.82 -18.99 -20.39
C ILE A 98 6.33 -18.83 -20.06
N LEU A 99 5.87 -17.60 -19.83
CA LEU A 99 4.46 -17.33 -19.59
C LEU A 99 3.62 -17.62 -20.83
N TRP A 100 4.08 -17.26 -22.03
CA TRP A 100 3.40 -17.59 -23.28
C TRP A 100 3.22 -19.10 -23.50
N MET A 101 4.18 -19.93 -23.09
CA MET A 101 4.04 -21.40 -23.15
C MET A 101 2.87 -21.93 -22.34
N THR A 102 2.46 -21.21 -21.28
CA THR A 102 1.32 -21.59 -20.44
C THR A 102 -0.03 -21.17 -21.03
N GLN A 103 -0.07 -20.59 -22.24
CA GLN A 103 -1.27 -20.12 -22.95
C GLN A 103 -2.18 -19.21 -22.08
N PRO A 104 -1.73 -17.99 -21.74
CA PRO A 104 -2.48 -17.06 -20.87
C PRO A 104 -3.84 -16.62 -21.39
N ASP A 105 -4.04 -16.71 -22.70
CA ASP A 105 -5.31 -16.49 -23.40
C ASP A 105 -6.39 -17.48 -22.97
N LYS A 106 -6.00 -18.69 -22.56
CA LYS A 106 -6.92 -19.76 -22.15
C LYS A 106 -7.07 -19.91 -20.64
N TRP A 107 -6.39 -19.09 -19.85
CA TRP A 107 -6.47 -19.19 -18.40
C TRP A 107 -7.89 -18.94 -17.90
N SER A 108 -8.23 -19.54 -16.76
CA SER A 108 -9.47 -19.15 -16.10
C SER A 108 -9.38 -17.73 -15.51
N PRO A 109 -10.50 -17.04 -15.29
CA PRO A 109 -10.52 -15.78 -14.54
C PRO A 109 -9.87 -15.87 -13.15
N HIS A 110 -9.99 -17.03 -12.50
CA HIS A 110 -9.37 -17.29 -11.19
C HIS A 110 -7.84 -17.36 -11.30
N ALA A 111 -7.32 -18.01 -12.34
CA ALA A 111 -5.89 -18.07 -12.61
C ALA A 111 -5.33 -16.69 -12.92
N MET A 112 -6.03 -15.90 -13.75
CA MET A 112 -5.59 -14.54 -14.07
C MET A 112 -5.53 -13.65 -12.82
N ARG A 113 -6.50 -13.75 -11.90
CA ARG A 113 -6.45 -13.05 -10.59
C ARG A 113 -5.26 -13.48 -9.74
N ALA A 114 -5.04 -14.80 -9.63
CA ALA A 114 -3.95 -15.34 -8.83
C ALA A 114 -2.57 -14.98 -9.42
N ALA A 115 -2.44 -15.04 -10.74
CA ALA A 115 -1.28 -14.59 -11.49
C ALA A 115 -1.06 -13.09 -11.29
N THR A 116 -2.08 -12.25 -11.49
CA THR A 116 -1.97 -10.79 -11.33
C THR A 116 -1.46 -10.43 -9.94
N ARG A 117 -1.97 -11.09 -8.90
CA ARG A 117 -1.46 -10.91 -7.55
C ARG A 117 0.01 -11.32 -7.40
N LEU A 118 0.41 -12.46 -7.97
CA LEU A 118 1.79 -12.93 -7.93
C LEU A 118 2.73 -11.98 -8.68
N PHE A 119 2.42 -11.65 -9.93
CA PHE A 119 3.24 -10.81 -10.80
C PHE A 119 3.28 -9.37 -10.32
N ALA A 120 2.15 -8.81 -9.85
CA ALA A 120 2.13 -7.45 -9.30
C ALA A 120 2.95 -7.30 -8.03
N SER A 121 3.15 -8.35 -7.22
CA SER A 121 3.99 -8.25 -6.01
C SER A 121 5.48 -8.52 -6.28
N ASN A 122 5.81 -9.39 -7.24
CA ASN A 122 7.18 -9.85 -7.45
C ASN A 122 7.91 -9.17 -8.62
N LEU A 123 7.20 -8.61 -9.59
CA LEU A 123 7.82 -7.87 -10.69
C LEU A 123 8.11 -6.41 -10.31
N ASN A 124 9.20 -5.88 -10.87
CA ASN A 124 9.47 -4.45 -10.86
C ASN A 124 8.39 -3.69 -11.69
N PRO A 125 8.22 -2.37 -11.51
CA PRO A 125 7.16 -1.61 -12.20
C PRO A 125 7.18 -1.72 -13.73
N LYS A 126 8.36 -1.81 -14.37
CA LYS A 126 8.49 -1.94 -15.83
C LYS A 126 8.00 -3.31 -16.31
N MET A 127 8.40 -4.40 -15.65
CA MET A 127 7.95 -5.74 -15.97
C MET A 127 6.47 -5.94 -15.65
N ALA A 128 5.99 -5.41 -14.52
CA ALA A 128 4.58 -5.44 -14.15
C ALA A 128 3.70 -4.69 -15.17
N GLN A 129 4.18 -3.55 -15.69
CA GLN A 129 3.52 -2.83 -16.78
C GLN A 129 3.36 -3.71 -18.02
N ARG A 130 4.42 -4.45 -18.42
CA ARG A 130 4.34 -5.41 -19.54
C ARG A 130 3.31 -6.49 -19.28
N PHE A 131 3.32 -7.09 -18.09
CA PHE A 131 2.34 -8.10 -17.72
C PHE A 131 0.90 -7.56 -17.77
N PHE A 132 0.67 -6.36 -17.25
CA PHE A 132 -0.64 -5.71 -17.26
C PHE A 132 -1.13 -5.41 -18.67
N ASN A 133 -0.25 -4.96 -19.57
CA ASN A 133 -0.62 -4.63 -20.94
C ASN A 133 -0.88 -5.88 -21.79
N ILE A 134 0.09 -6.80 -21.81
CA ILE A 134 0.08 -7.94 -22.75
C ILE A 134 -0.92 -9.01 -22.33
N PHE A 135 -1.07 -9.27 -21.03
CA PHE A 135 -1.87 -10.40 -20.53
C PHE A 135 -3.15 -9.96 -19.83
N LEU A 136 -3.06 -9.10 -18.80
CA LEU A 136 -4.24 -8.76 -18.00
C LEU A 136 -5.25 -7.91 -18.78
N LEU A 137 -4.79 -6.84 -19.44
CA LEU A 137 -5.65 -5.93 -20.19
C LEU A 137 -6.38 -6.69 -21.29
N GLU A 138 -5.66 -7.44 -22.13
CA GLU A 138 -6.28 -8.20 -23.23
C GLU A 138 -7.31 -9.22 -22.73
N HIS A 139 -7.04 -9.92 -21.62
CA HIS A 139 -7.99 -10.85 -21.02
C HIS A 139 -9.25 -10.13 -20.52
N CYS A 140 -9.10 -8.98 -19.85
CA CYS A 140 -10.25 -8.16 -19.42
C CYS A 140 -11.06 -7.65 -20.61
N ARG A 141 -10.40 -7.20 -21.67
CA ARG A 141 -11.07 -6.72 -22.90
C ARG A 141 -11.81 -7.83 -23.61
N GLN A 142 -11.22 -9.01 -23.71
CA GLN A 142 -11.86 -10.18 -24.32
C GLN A 142 -13.11 -10.60 -23.53
N ASP A 143 -13.00 -10.71 -22.20
CA ASP A 143 -14.13 -11.06 -21.33
C ASP A 143 -15.29 -10.05 -21.43
N ILE A 144 -14.99 -8.74 -21.50
CA ILE A 144 -16.01 -7.70 -21.71
C ILE A 144 -16.62 -7.79 -23.10
N ARG A 145 -15.83 -8.10 -24.15
CA ARG A 145 -16.33 -8.26 -25.51
C ARG A 145 -17.31 -9.43 -25.60
N ASP A 146 -16.97 -10.55 -24.98
CA ASP A 146 -17.74 -11.79 -25.04
C ASP A 146 -18.98 -11.73 -24.13
N ASN A 147 -18.81 -11.30 -22.89
CA ASN A 147 -19.87 -11.38 -21.87
C ASN A 147 -20.65 -10.07 -21.67
N LYS A 148 -20.21 -8.96 -22.28
CA LYS A 148 -20.74 -7.59 -22.05
C LYS A 148 -20.69 -7.13 -20.58
N ARG A 149 -20.01 -7.89 -19.72
CA ARG A 149 -19.74 -7.62 -18.30
C ARG A 149 -18.38 -8.22 -17.97
N LEU A 150 -17.71 -7.70 -16.94
CA LEU A 150 -16.43 -8.25 -16.51
C LEU A 150 -16.64 -9.27 -15.38
N ASN A 151 -15.98 -10.42 -15.49
CA ASN A 151 -15.95 -11.45 -14.46
C ASN A 151 -15.42 -10.87 -13.14
N PHE A 152 -16.04 -11.28 -12.03
CA PHE A 152 -15.67 -10.84 -10.69
C PHE A 152 -14.18 -11.02 -10.38
N HIS A 153 -13.57 -12.14 -10.78
CA HIS A 153 -12.16 -12.40 -10.50
C HIS A 153 -11.23 -11.49 -11.33
N LEU A 154 -11.58 -11.18 -12.57
CA LEU A 154 -10.86 -10.21 -13.39
C LEU A 154 -11.01 -8.79 -12.84
N TYR A 155 -12.20 -8.42 -12.34
CA TYR A 155 -12.39 -7.15 -11.63
C TYR A 155 -11.52 -7.06 -10.38
N MET A 156 -11.42 -8.14 -9.61
CA MET A 156 -10.51 -8.21 -8.46
C MET A 156 -9.03 -8.20 -8.88
N ALA A 157 -8.69 -8.74 -10.04
CA ALA A 157 -7.35 -8.66 -10.61
C ALA A 157 -6.96 -7.20 -10.91
N LEU A 158 -7.84 -6.44 -11.56
CA LEU A 158 -7.65 -5.00 -11.81
C LEU A 158 -7.48 -4.21 -10.51
N LYS A 159 -8.29 -4.48 -9.47
CA LYS A 159 -8.12 -3.87 -8.15
C LYS A 159 -6.76 -4.18 -7.53
N LYS A 160 -6.23 -5.40 -7.71
CA LYS A 160 -4.90 -5.74 -7.18
C LYS A 160 -3.78 -5.10 -8.01
N ALA A 161 -3.94 -4.97 -9.32
CA ALA A 161 -2.98 -4.29 -10.20
C ALA A 161 -2.79 -2.81 -9.82
N LEU A 162 -3.85 -2.14 -9.33
CA LEU A 162 -3.82 -0.76 -8.83
C LEU A 162 -2.87 -0.53 -7.63
N TYR A 163 -2.40 -1.59 -6.95
CA TYR A 163 -1.37 -1.46 -5.91
C TYR A 163 0.01 -1.07 -6.46
N LYS A 164 0.20 -1.12 -7.79
CA LYS A 164 1.33 -0.48 -8.49
C LYS A 164 0.80 0.58 -9.47
N PRO A 165 0.41 1.78 -9.00
CA PRO A 165 -0.26 2.80 -9.83
C PRO A 165 0.48 3.16 -11.12
N GLN A 166 1.81 3.33 -11.05
CA GLN A 166 2.61 3.67 -12.22
C GLN A 166 2.50 2.61 -13.33
N ALA A 167 2.60 1.32 -12.96
CA ALA A 167 2.47 0.21 -13.89
C ALA A 167 1.04 0.05 -14.39
N PHE A 168 0.04 0.28 -13.52
CA PHE A 168 -1.38 0.23 -13.89
C PHE A 168 -1.74 1.31 -14.91
N TYR A 169 -1.34 2.56 -14.70
CA TYR A 169 -1.63 3.64 -15.65
C TYR A 169 -0.93 3.41 -16.99
N LYS A 170 0.37 3.08 -17.00
CA LYS A 170 1.13 2.85 -18.23
C LYS A 170 0.82 1.51 -18.92
N GLY A 171 0.28 0.54 -18.19
CA GLY A 171 0.00 -0.81 -18.69
C GLY A 171 -1.46 -1.04 -19.04
N ILE A 172 -2.40 -0.28 -18.46
CA ILE A 172 -3.85 -0.49 -18.64
C ILE A 172 -4.50 0.79 -19.18
N ILE A 173 -4.48 1.89 -18.43
CA ILE A 173 -5.27 3.09 -18.77
C ILE A 173 -4.76 3.77 -20.05
N LEU A 174 -3.47 4.08 -20.11
CA LEU A 174 -2.89 4.77 -21.27
C LEU A 174 -2.96 3.92 -22.55
N PRO A 175 -2.57 2.63 -22.56
CA PRO A 175 -2.71 1.79 -23.77
C PRO A 175 -4.17 1.65 -24.22
N LEU A 176 -5.11 1.54 -23.28
CA LEU A 176 -6.52 1.44 -23.60
C LEU A 176 -7.03 2.72 -24.31
N CYS A 177 -6.63 3.90 -23.83
CA CYS A 177 -6.97 5.17 -24.48
C CYS A 177 -6.22 5.39 -25.80
N GLU A 178 -4.93 5.03 -25.88
CA GLU A 178 -4.08 5.18 -27.07
C GLU A 178 -4.49 4.26 -28.21
N SER A 179 -5.04 3.08 -27.89
CA SER A 179 -5.50 2.11 -28.90
C SER A 179 -6.66 2.61 -29.77
N GLN A 180 -7.38 3.66 -29.31
CA GLN A 180 -8.56 4.26 -29.95
C GLN A 180 -9.71 3.29 -30.29
N ASN A 181 -9.61 2.03 -29.88
CA ASN A 181 -10.66 1.01 -30.01
C ASN A 181 -11.30 0.65 -28.66
N CYS A 182 -11.09 1.49 -27.63
CA CYS A 182 -11.74 1.35 -26.33
C CYS A 182 -13.21 1.77 -26.41
N SER A 183 -14.10 0.83 -26.11
CA SER A 183 -15.52 1.10 -25.97
C SER A 183 -15.83 1.83 -24.66
N ILE A 184 -16.92 2.61 -24.64
CA ILE A 184 -17.40 3.27 -23.41
C ILE A 184 -17.65 2.26 -22.29
N ARG A 185 -18.11 1.05 -22.63
CA ARG A 185 -18.34 -0.02 -21.64
C ARG A 185 -17.04 -0.49 -20.99
N GLU A 186 -15.98 -0.70 -21.77
CA GLU A 186 -14.65 -1.03 -21.22
C GLU A 186 -14.15 0.10 -20.32
N ALA A 187 -14.27 1.35 -20.77
CA ALA A 187 -13.85 2.53 -20.01
C ALA A 187 -14.61 2.68 -18.68
N VAL A 188 -15.93 2.48 -18.67
CA VAL A 188 -16.74 2.57 -17.44
C VAL A 188 -16.42 1.44 -16.47
N ILE A 189 -16.29 0.20 -16.95
CA ILE A 189 -15.98 -0.95 -16.09
C ILE A 189 -14.58 -0.81 -15.48
N ILE A 190 -13.55 -0.57 -16.30
CA ILE A 190 -12.17 -0.42 -15.80
C ILE A 190 -12.05 0.89 -14.99
N GLY A 191 -12.72 1.96 -15.41
CA GLY A 191 -12.79 3.20 -14.66
C GLY A 191 -13.45 3.03 -13.29
N SER A 192 -14.40 2.11 -13.12
CA SER A 192 -15.02 1.88 -11.82
C SER A 192 -14.07 1.26 -10.78
N THR A 193 -13.05 0.47 -11.20
CA THR A 193 -11.96 0.06 -10.30
C THR A 193 -11.09 1.26 -9.91
N LEU A 194 -10.83 2.12 -10.91
CA LEU A 194 -10.40 3.52 -10.79
C LEU A 194 -10.97 4.25 -9.58
N ALA A 195 -12.28 4.46 -9.64
CA ALA A 195 -13.05 5.24 -8.68
C ALA A 195 -12.99 4.69 -7.26
N LYS A 196 -12.99 3.35 -7.10
CA LYS A 196 -13.09 2.69 -5.78
C LYS A 196 -11.76 2.54 -5.03
N VAL A 197 -10.61 2.63 -5.69
CA VAL A 197 -9.29 2.45 -5.05
C VAL A 197 -8.63 3.81 -4.84
N SER A 198 -8.01 4.02 -3.68
CA SER A 198 -7.20 5.23 -3.44
C SER A 198 -5.89 5.15 -4.22
N VAL A 199 -5.56 6.20 -4.98
CA VAL A 199 -4.37 6.26 -5.83
C VAL A 199 -3.59 7.54 -5.53
N PRO A 200 -2.24 7.50 -5.45
CA PRO A 200 -1.45 8.71 -5.22
C PRO A 200 -1.66 9.78 -6.29
N VAL A 201 -1.79 11.04 -5.86
CA VAL A 201 -2.10 12.21 -6.72
C VAL A 201 -1.10 12.34 -7.87
N ILE A 202 0.19 12.12 -7.59
CA ILE A 202 1.26 12.35 -8.55
C ILE A 202 1.11 11.50 -9.84
N HIS A 203 0.70 10.24 -9.69
CA HIS A 203 0.47 9.34 -10.82
C HIS A 203 -0.82 9.70 -11.57
N SER A 204 -1.85 10.14 -10.84
CA SER A 204 -3.12 10.61 -11.40
C SER A 204 -2.94 11.91 -12.19
N ALA A 205 -2.16 12.86 -11.66
CA ALA A 205 -1.83 14.13 -12.29
C ALA A 205 -1.02 13.94 -13.59
N ALA A 206 -0.01 13.08 -13.55
CA ALA A 206 0.75 12.68 -14.73
C ALA A 206 -0.18 12.07 -15.80
N THR A 207 -1.04 11.13 -15.41
CA THR A 207 -1.97 10.46 -16.33
C THR A 207 -2.99 11.44 -16.91
N LEU A 208 -3.54 12.36 -16.11
CA LEU A 208 -4.46 13.40 -16.56
C LEU A 208 -3.84 14.29 -17.64
N MET A 209 -2.59 14.73 -17.43
CA MET A 209 -1.87 15.51 -18.44
C MET A 209 -1.74 14.71 -19.75
N LYS A 210 -1.37 13.43 -19.65
CA LYS A 210 -1.22 12.59 -20.84
C LYS A 210 -2.54 12.33 -21.56
N LEU A 211 -3.65 12.14 -20.83
CA LEU A 211 -4.99 11.98 -21.40
C LEU A 211 -5.47 13.27 -22.08
N ALA A 212 -5.14 14.43 -21.52
CA ALA A 212 -5.49 15.74 -22.09
C ALA A 212 -4.78 15.99 -23.43
N GLU A 213 -3.56 15.47 -23.60
CA GLU A 213 -2.78 15.57 -24.84
C GLU A 213 -3.20 14.55 -25.93
N MET A 214 -3.99 13.53 -25.58
CA MET A 214 -4.44 12.52 -26.55
C MET A 214 -5.59 13.03 -27.43
N PRO A 215 -5.73 12.50 -28.66
CA PRO A 215 -6.92 12.74 -29.47
C PRO A 215 -8.19 12.38 -28.72
N TYR A 216 -9.25 13.15 -28.93
CA TYR A 216 -10.52 12.96 -28.25
C TYR A 216 -11.10 11.57 -28.49
N SER A 217 -11.51 10.92 -27.40
CA SER A 217 -12.37 9.74 -27.43
C SER A 217 -13.35 9.81 -26.26
N GLY A 218 -14.54 9.22 -26.39
CA GLY A 218 -15.47 9.16 -25.27
C GLY A 218 -14.91 8.37 -24.06
N ALA A 219 -14.02 7.41 -24.30
CA ALA A 219 -13.30 6.70 -23.24
C ALA A 219 -12.35 7.63 -22.46
N ASN A 220 -11.66 8.56 -23.14
CA ASN A 220 -10.81 9.55 -22.48
C ASN A 220 -11.64 10.41 -21.52
N SER A 221 -12.82 10.89 -21.94
CA SER A 221 -13.72 11.67 -21.07
C SER A 221 -14.16 10.90 -19.83
N VAL A 222 -14.41 9.59 -19.94
CA VAL A 222 -14.74 8.75 -18.77
C VAL A 222 -13.60 8.76 -17.76
N PHE A 223 -12.36 8.51 -18.20
CA PHE A 223 -11.21 8.48 -17.28
C PHE A 223 -10.86 9.85 -16.71
N ILE A 224 -10.92 10.91 -17.53
CA ILE A 224 -10.74 12.30 -17.07
C ILE A 224 -11.78 12.62 -15.99
N LYS A 225 -13.07 12.39 -16.24
CA LYS A 225 -14.14 12.60 -15.25
C LYS A 225 -13.87 11.84 -13.94
N ILE A 226 -13.49 10.56 -14.02
CA ILE A 226 -13.24 9.73 -12.84
C ILE A 226 -12.07 10.28 -12.02
N LEU A 227 -10.98 10.69 -12.67
CA LEU A 227 -9.81 11.25 -12.01
C LEU A 227 -10.08 12.65 -11.42
N LEU A 228 -10.88 13.48 -12.09
CA LEU A 228 -11.33 14.78 -11.54
C LEU A 228 -12.23 14.58 -10.31
N ASN A 229 -13.12 13.58 -10.34
CA ASN A 229 -13.99 13.23 -9.22
C ASN A 229 -13.25 12.65 -8.01
N LYS A 230 -11.94 12.35 -8.13
CA LYS A 230 -11.08 12.09 -6.96
C LYS A 230 -10.78 13.34 -6.14
N LYS A 231 -11.11 14.54 -6.65
CA LYS A 231 -11.03 15.84 -5.97
C LYS A 231 -9.62 16.23 -5.48
N TYR A 232 -8.58 15.71 -6.14
CA TYR A 232 -7.18 16.05 -5.84
C TYR A 232 -6.88 17.52 -6.12
N SER A 233 -5.92 18.11 -5.40
CA SER A 233 -5.34 19.40 -5.81
C SER A 233 -4.31 19.14 -6.91
N LEU A 234 -4.57 19.65 -8.11
CA LEU A 234 -3.75 19.37 -9.28
C LEU A 234 -2.71 20.47 -9.49
N PRO A 235 -1.49 20.13 -10.00
CA PRO A 235 -0.53 21.13 -10.44
C PRO A 235 -1.14 22.06 -11.52
N THR A 236 -0.81 23.36 -11.50
CA THR A 236 -1.30 24.33 -12.51
C THR A 236 -1.01 23.89 -13.92
N ARG A 237 0.14 23.25 -14.16
CA ARG A 237 0.48 22.69 -15.47
C ARG A 237 -0.53 21.65 -15.96
N VAL A 238 -1.07 20.82 -15.06
CA VAL A 238 -2.12 19.83 -15.39
C VAL A 238 -3.45 20.54 -15.64
N ILE A 239 -3.78 21.54 -14.83
CA ILE A 239 -5.01 22.34 -14.99
C ILE A 239 -4.98 23.08 -16.33
N GLY A 240 -3.85 23.70 -16.68
CA GLY A 240 -3.64 24.35 -17.98
C GLY A 240 -3.75 23.36 -19.14
N ALA A 241 -3.12 22.19 -19.03
CA ALA A 241 -3.24 21.14 -20.06
C ALA A 241 -4.70 20.67 -20.24
N LEU A 242 -5.46 20.51 -19.16
CA LEU A 242 -6.88 20.19 -19.21
C LEU A 242 -7.72 21.34 -19.79
N ALA A 243 -7.40 22.59 -19.44
CA ALA A 243 -8.05 23.76 -20.01
C ALA A 243 -7.85 23.82 -21.53
N THR A 244 -6.60 23.72 -21.98
CA THR A 244 -6.25 23.65 -23.41
C THR A 244 -6.92 22.47 -24.12
N HIS A 245 -7.04 21.32 -23.44
CA HIS A 245 -7.78 20.18 -23.99
C HIS A 245 -9.24 20.54 -24.28
N PHE A 246 -9.97 21.11 -23.31
CA PHE A 246 -11.37 21.50 -23.52
C PHE A 246 -11.52 22.68 -24.49
N GLU A 247 -10.57 23.61 -24.51
CA GLU A 247 -10.53 24.73 -25.46
C GLU A 247 -10.38 24.30 -26.91
N SER A 248 -9.71 23.16 -27.16
CA SER A 248 -9.58 22.63 -28.51
C SER A 248 -10.92 22.30 -29.17
N PHE A 249 -12.02 22.27 -28.41
CA PHE A 249 -13.38 22.05 -28.90
C PHE A 249 -14.18 23.33 -29.15
N VAL A 250 -13.61 24.53 -28.95
CA VAL A 250 -14.31 25.81 -29.17
C VAL A 250 -14.82 25.94 -30.61
N ASP A 251 -14.00 25.57 -31.58
CA ASP A 251 -14.32 25.62 -33.00
C ASP A 251 -14.81 24.25 -33.55
N ASP A 252 -15.07 23.28 -32.66
CA ASP A 252 -15.51 21.95 -33.05
C ASP A 252 -17.02 21.93 -33.31
N SER A 253 -17.40 21.71 -34.56
CA SER A 253 -18.80 21.65 -35.00
C SER A 253 -19.55 20.36 -34.59
N ARG A 254 -18.87 19.40 -33.97
CA ARG A 254 -19.50 18.14 -33.53
C ARG A 254 -20.35 18.35 -32.29
N GLU A 255 -21.50 17.67 -32.22
CA GLU A 255 -22.29 17.58 -30.99
C GLU A 255 -21.54 16.72 -29.97
N MET A 256 -21.16 17.33 -28.84
CA MET A 256 -20.34 16.67 -27.84
C MET A 256 -21.17 15.72 -26.97
N PRO A 257 -20.68 14.48 -26.71
CA PRO A 257 -21.41 13.54 -25.85
C PRO A 257 -21.60 14.05 -24.43
N VAL A 258 -22.69 13.63 -23.76
CA VAL A 258 -22.96 13.95 -22.35
C VAL A 258 -21.77 13.68 -21.41
N LEU A 259 -21.00 12.61 -21.67
CA LEU A 259 -19.81 12.28 -20.88
C LEU A 259 -18.71 13.36 -20.97
N TRP A 260 -18.60 14.04 -22.11
CA TRP A 260 -17.69 15.18 -22.26
C TRP A 260 -18.18 16.37 -21.44
N HIS A 261 -19.47 16.72 -21.51
CA HIS A 261 -20.07 17.78 -20.70
C HIS A 261 -19.90 17.51 -19.20
N GLN A 262 -20.09 16.28 -18.75
CA GLN A 262 -19.88 15.90 -17.35
C GLN A 262 -18.42 15.99 -16.91
N ALA A 263 -17.47 15.70 -17.80
CA ALA A 263 -16.05 15.87 -17.52
C ALA A 263 -15.67 17.35 -17.43
N LEU A 264 -16.20 18.18 -18.34
CA LEU A 264 -16.03 19.63 -18.34
C LEU A 264 -16.64 20.27 -17.09
N LEU A 265 -17.85 19.87 -16.71
CA LEU A 265 -18.52 20.34 -15.50
C LEU A 265 -17.69 20.00 -14.26
N ALA A 266 -17.26 18.74 -14.10
CA ALA A 266 -16.42 18.33 -12.97
C ALA A 266 -15.08 19.10 -12.90
N PHE A 267 -14.51 19.46 -14.06
CA PHE A 267 -13.30 20.29 -14.13
C PHE A 267 -13.59 21.72 -13.68
N VAL A 268 -14.62 22.36 -14.25
CA VAL A 268 -14.93 23.77 -14.00
C VAL A 268 -15.42 23.98 -12.57
N GLU A 269 -16.33 23.14 -12.07
CA GLU A 269 -16.83 23.21 -10.70
C GLU A 269 -15.69 23.19 -9.67
N ARG A 270 -14.70 22.31 -9.88
CA ARG A 270 -13.62 22.10 -8.92
C ARG A 270 -12.47 23.09 -9.07
N TYR A 271 -12.10 23.43 -10.31
CA TYR A 271 -10.88 24.19 -10.60
C TYR A 271 -11.15 25.60 -11.14
N LYS A 272 -12.39 26.12 -11.08
CA LYS A 272 -12.78 27.49 -11.50
C LYS A 272 -11.83 28.59 -11.01
N ASN A 273 -11.30 28.47 -9.79
CA ASN A 273 -10.43 29.47 -9.19
C ASN A 273 -9.00 29.39 -9.72
N ASP A 274 -8.60 28.23 -10.22
CA ASP A 274 -7.25 27.89 -10.68
C ASP A 274 -7.06 28.06 -12.20
N ILE A 275 -8.13 28.36 -12.94
CA ILE A 275 -8.11 28.59 -14.40
C ILE A 275 -7.71 30.05 -14.66
N THR A 276 -6.79 30.29 -15.60
CA THR A 276 -6.34 31.66 -15.93
C THR A 276 -7.46 32.49 -16.56
N LYS A 277 -7.31 33.82 -16.59
CA LYS A 277 -8.29 34.71 -17.21
C LYS A 277 -8.46 34.42 -18.71
N GLU A 278 -7.35 34.13 -19.39
CA GLU A 278 -7.33 33.78 -20.83
C GLU A 278 -8.19 32.54 -21.11
N HIS A 279 -7.95 31.47 -20.35
CA HIS A 279 -8.73 30.23 -20.47
C HIS A 279 -10.22 30.44 -20.11
N ARG A 280 -10.52 31.29 -19.11
CA ARG A 280 -11.90 31.63 -18.74
C ARG A 280 -12.68 32.34 -19.85
N GLU A 281 -12.04 33.25 -20.60
CA GLU A 281 -12.72 33.91 -21.72
C GLU A 281 -13.02 32.91 -22.85
N LEU A 282 -12.09 31.99 -23.14
CA LEU A 282 -12.32 30.91 -24.11
C LEU A 282 -13.43 29.96 -23.65
N PHE A 283 -13.51 29.64 -22.35
CA PHE A 283 -14.61 28.84 -21.82
C PHE A 283 -15.97 29.50 -21.99
N LYS A 284 -16.09 30.82 -21.88
CA LYS A 284 -17.36 31.52 -22.18
C LYS A 284 -17.79 31.32 -23.63
N VAL A 285 -16.82 31.29 -24.57
CA VAL A 285 -17.09 30.99 -25.97
C VAL A 285 -17.49 29.52 -26.11
N LEU A 286 -16.73 28.60 -25.51
CA LEU A 286 -17.01 27.17 -25.52
C LEU A 286 -18.43 26.85 -25.03
N PHE A 287 -18.85 27.46 -23.91
CA PHE A 287 -20.20 27.26 -23.38
C PHE A 287 -21.26 27.78 -24.33
N LYS A 288 -21.08 28.96 -24.94
CA LYS A 288 -22.03 29.47 -25.95
C LYS A 288 -22.14 28.56 -27.17
N THR A 289 -21.02 27.96 -27.60
CA THR A 289 -21.01 27.05 -28.76
C THR A 289 -21.67 25.70 -28.44
N HIS A 290 -21.48 25.17 -27.22
CA HIS A 290 -21.92 23.83 -26.81
C HIS A 290 -23.02 23.85 -25.71
N ASP A 291 -23.79 24.93 -25.61
CA ASP A 291 -24.66 25.26 -24.45
C ASP A 291 -25.87 24.33 -24.26
N ALA A 292 -26.25 23.58 -25.31
CA ALA A 292 -27.55 22.92 -25.40
C ALA A 292 -27.84 21.86 -24.31
N LEU A 293 -26.83 21.33 -23.61
CA LEU A 293 -27.00 20.24 -22.63
C LEU A 293 -26.57 20.57 -21.19
N LEU A 294 -25.83 21.65 -20.95
CA LEU A 294 -25.37 22.00 -19.60
C LEU A 294 -26.51 22.54 -18.71
N LEU A 295 -27.51 23.20 -19.30
CA LEU A 295 -28.67 23.75 -18.61
C LEU A 295 -29.73 22.70 -18.23
N GLN A 296 -29.85 21.60 -18.98
CA GLN A 296 -30.79 20.52 -18.63
C GLN A 296 -30.34 19.73 -17.40
N GLN A 297 -29.04 19.54 -17.17
CA GLN A 297 -28.54 18.75 -16.04
C GLN A 297 -28.36 19.54 -14.75
N ALA A 298 -28.27 20.87 -14.81
CA ALA A 298 -28.20 21.72 -13.62
C ALA A 298 -29.59 21.92 -12.94
N GLY A 299 -30.68 21.82 -13.70
CA GLY A 299 -32.06 21.99 -13.21
C GLY A 299 -32.68 20.77 -12.52
N ASP A 300 -32.18 19.57 -12.76
CA ASP A 300 -32.78 18.31 -12.26
C ASP A 300 -32.16 17.79 -10.95
N THR A 301 -31.38 18.62 -10.24
CA THR A 301 -30.74 18.22 -8.96
C THR A 301 -31.66 18.33 -7.74
N GLU A 302 -32.91 18.76 -7.91
CA GLU A 302 -33.97 18.57 -6.92
C GLU A 302 -35.19 17.94 -7.59
N VAL A 303 -35.49 16.70 -7.19
CA VAL A 303 -36.69 15.91 -7.53
C VAL A 303 -36.72 15.30 -8.95
N ALA A 304 -35.92 14.24 -9.18
CA ALA A 304 -36.36 13.02 -9.88
C ALA A 304 -35.24 11.96 -9.93
N GLN A 305 -35.47 10.79 -9.31
CA GLN A 305 -34.73 9.58 -9.66
C GLN A 305 -35.14 9.13 -11.08
N PRO A 306 -34.21 8.95 -12.03
CA PRO A 306 -34.49 8.15 -13.20
C PRO A 306 -34.28 6.68 -12.82
N THR A 307 -35.39 5.99 -12.60
CA THR A 307 -35.45 4.53 -12.65
C THR A 307 -35.17 4.08 -14.08
N LEU A 308 -34.04 3.40 -14.30
CA LEU A 308 -33.84 2.51 -15.44
C LEU A 308 -33.34 1.15 -14.94
N PRO A 309 -33.76 0.05 -15.58
CA PRO A 309 -33.90 -1.25 -14.92
C PRO A 309 -32.54 -1.92 -14.71
N LEU A 310 -32.12 -2.01 -13.45
CA LEU A 310 -31.13 -2.98 -13.01
C LEU A 310 -31.84 -4.32 -12.78
N SER A 311 -31.92 -5.14 -13.83
CA SER A 311 -32.14 -6.58 -13.70
C SER A 311 -31.00 -7.32 -14.39
N VAL A 312 -29.83 -7.32 -13.75
CA VAL A 312 -28.89 -8.43 -13.95
C VAL A 312 -29.36 -9.55 -13.06
N HIS A 313 -30.19 -10.45 -13.60
CA HIS A 313 -30.45 -11.73 -12.96
C HIS A 313 -29.13 -12.51 -12.88
N VAL A 314 -28.56 -12.56 -11.68
CA VAL A 314 -27.56 -13.55 -11.30
C VAL A 314 -28.33 -14.67 -10.60
N ILE A 315 -28.49 -15.78 -11.31
CA ILE A 315 -28.94 -17.05 -10.73
C ILE A 315 -27.86 -17.48 -9.71
N PRO A 316 -28.21 -17.87 -8.48
CA PRO A 316 -27.24 -18.36 -7.51
C PRO A 316 -26.75 -19.75 -7.92
N PRO A 317 -25.43 -20.02 -8.00
CA PRO A 317 -24.94 -21.38 -7.89
C PRO A 317 -24.96 -21.79 -6.41
N GLY A 318 -25.49 -22.98 -6.18
CA GLY A 318 -25.52 -23.63 -4.87
C GLY A 318 -24.15 -23.75 -4.22
N THR A 319 -24.23 -23.79 -2.90
CA THR A 319 -23.20 -24.03 -1.90
C THR A 319 -22.22 -25.13 -2.29
N LEU A 320 -20.95 -24.77 -2.45
CA LEU A 320 -19.83 -25.62 -2.04
C LEU A 320 -18.84 -24.77 -1.23
N VAL A 321 -18.64 -25.21 -0.01
CA VAL A 321 -17.72 -24.70 1.00
C VAL A 321 -16.27 -24.91 0.53
N GLU A 322 -15.41 -23.88 0.60
CA GLU A 322 -14.00 -24.02 1.03
C GLU A 322 -13.22 -22.69 1.11
N SER A 323 -12.82 -22.35 2.35
CA SER A 323 -11.51 -21.85 2.81
C SER A 323 -10.47 -21.34 1.78
N SER A 324 -10.02 -20.08 1.93
CA SER A 324 -8.63 -19.75 2.32
C SER A 324 -8.23 -18.29 2.04
N LYS A 325 -7.83 -17.60 3.12
CA LYS A 325 -7.20 -16.27 3.16
C LYS A 325 -5.69 -16.40 2.92
N SER A 326 -5.11 -15.36 2.32
CA SER A 326 -3.75 -14.84 2.59
C SER A 326 -3.54 -13.64 1.66
N MET A 327 -2.97 -12.55 2.16
CA MET A 327 -2.31 -11.42 1.48
C MET A 327 -1.00 -11.22 2.24
N ASP A 328 0.03 -10.66 1.60
CA ASP A 328 1.09 -9.89 2.25
C ASP A 328 1.77 -8.98 1.21
N ASP A 329 1.92 -7.71 1.57
CA ASP A 329 2.61 -6.63 0.85
C ASP A 329 3.54 -5.93 1.90
N THR A 330 4.75 -5.53 1.52
CA THR A 330 5.68 -4.69 2.34
C THR A 330 6.62 -3.92 1.40
N MET A 331 6.99 -2.65 1.71
CA MET A 331 8.30 -1.99 1.43
C MET A 331 8.31 -0.45 1.75
N VAL A 332 9.09 -0.09 2.79
CA VAL A 332 10.05 1.02 3.10
C VAL A 332 9.91 2.50 2.61
N TRP A 333 10.25 3.45 3.50
CA TRP A 333 10.10 4.94 3.43
C TRP A 333 11.43 5.75 3.54
N SER A 334 11.39 7.04 3.16
CA SER A 334 12.43 8.08 3.44
C SER A 334 11.78 9.47 3.59
N THR A 335 12.25 10.32 4.52
CA THR A 335 11.77 11.70 4.73
C THR A 335 12.87 12.66 5.24
N CYS A 336 12.93 13.88 4.69
CA CYS A 336 13.70 15.03 5.20
C CYS A 336 12.75 16.19 5.51
N THR A 337 13.07 17.01 6.53
CA THR A 337 12.32 18.17 7.06
C THR A 337 12.95 19.51 6.65
N PRO A 338 12.18 20.62 6.68
CA PRO A 338 12.51 21.71 7.63
C PRO A 338 11.32 22.53 8.22
N THR A 339 11.48 22.74 9.53
CA THR A 339 11.22 23.83 10.51
C THR A 339 10.33 25.09 10.29
N GLU A 340 9.71 25.48 11.42
CA GLU A 340 9.28 26.80 11.96
C GLU A 340 7.78 27.21 11.92
N VAL A 341 7.25 27.50 13.12
CA VAL A 341 5.86 27.82 13.53
C VAL A 341 5.93 29.06 14.44
N PRO A 342 5.01 30.06 14.41
CA PRO A 342 3.92 30.14 15.42
C PRO A 342 2.66 30.98 14.95
N PRO A 343 1.66 31.31 15.79
CA PRO A 343 0.71 30.40 16.45
C PRO A 343 -0.77 30.92 16.48
N GLN A 344 -1.67 30.09 17.05
CA GLN A 344 -2.92 30.42 17.81
C GLN A 344 -4.33 30.28 17.16
N ASN A 345 -5.09 29.36 17.77
CA ASN A 345 -6.49 29.39 18.22
C ASN A 345 -7.63 29.82 17.26
N ALA A 346 -8.53 28.89 16.91
CA ALA A 346 -9.96 28.91 17.28
C ALA A 346 -10.77 27.84 16.50
N THR A 347 -11.23 26.83 17.22
CA THR A 347 -12.04 25.71 16.77
C THR A 347 -13.50 26.10 16.52
N ILE A 348 -14.05 25.59 15.41
CA ILE A 348 -15.44 25.44 14.91
C ILE A 348 -15.46 25.61 13.36
N VAL A 349 -14.35 26.10 12.79
CA VAL A 349 -14.12 26.27 11.35
C VAL A 349 -13.42 25.04 10.70
N GLU A 350 -13.00 24.06 11.52
CA GLU A 350 -11.95 23.09 11.19
C GLU A 350 -12.24 22.05 10.09
N ASN A 351 -13.50 21.72 9.77
CA ASN A 351 -13.77 20.78 8.67
C ASN A 351 -13.62 21.44 7.29
N THR A 352 -13.84 22.75 7.21
CA THR A 352 -13.57 23.56 6.03
C THR A 352 -12.09 23.96 6.03
N GLU A 353 -11.56 24.33 7.19
CA GLU A 353 -10.14 24.68 7.38
C GLU A 353 -9.17 23.53 7.13
N GLN A 354 -9.45 22.26 7.48
CA GLN A 354 -8.57 21.13 7.13
C GLN A 354 -8.59 20.81 5.61
N ASN A 355 -9.72 21.04 4.93
CA ASN A 355 -9.80 20.96 3.45
C ASN A 355 -9.02 22.11 2.80
N ILE A 356 -9.05 23.29 3.40
CA ILE A 356 -8.35 24.50 2.98
C ILE A 356 -6.84 24.37 3.27
N LEU A 357 -6.44 23.92 4.46
CA LEU A 357 -5.06 23.69 4.88
C LEU A 357 -4.40 22.57 4.09
N SER A 358 -5.13 21.51 3.73
CA SER A 358 -4.62 20.48 2.80
C SER A 358 -4.48 21.01 1.36
N ARG A 359 -5.38 21.88 0.89
CA ARG A 359 -5.23 22.58 -0.39
C ARG A 359 -4.06 23.57 -0.37
N ILE A 360 -3.85 24.30 0.72
CA ILE A 360 -2.74 25.26 0.92
C ILE A 360 -1.40 24.51 1.09
N SER A 361 -1.36 23.41 1.84
CA SER A 361 -0.18 22.54 1.99
C SER A 361 0.20 21.90 0.66
N MET A 362 -0.79 21.45 -0.12
CA MET A 362 -0.55 20.93 -1.47
C MET A 362 -0.06 22.04 -2.43
N LEU A 363 -0.59 23.27 -2.32
CA LEU A 363 -0.04 24.43 -3.02
C LEU A 363 1.42 24.70 -2.60
N SER A 364 1.77 24.53 -1.33
CA SER A 364 3.16 24.69 -0.85
C SER A 364 4.09 23.62 -1.42
N ILE A 365 3.65 22.35 -1.50
CA ILE A 365 4.42 21.26 -2.13
C ILE A 365 4.58 21.51 -3.64
N LEU A 366 3.54 21.99 -4.32
CA LEU A 366 3.61 22.32 -5.75
C LEU A 366 4.59 23.47 -6.02
N ARG A 367 4.65 24.45 -5.12
CA ARG A 367 5.60 25.56 -5.16
C ARG A 367 7.03 25.10 -4.90
N GLU A 368 7.25 24.30 -3.85
CA GLU A 368 8.57 23.73 -3.49
C GLU A 368 9.13 22.83 -4.60
N GLN A 369 8.26 22.13 -5.34
CA GLN A 369 8.64 21.32 -6.49
C GLN A 369 8.69 22.11 -7.82
N GLY A 370 8.48 23.44 -7.79
CA GLY A 370 8.61 24.35 -8.93
C GLY A 370 7.49 24.25 -9.97
N PHE A 371 6.32 23.72 -9.61
CA PHE A 371 5.16 23.59 -10.50
C PHE A 371 4.28 24.84 -10.55
N ILE A 372 4.41 25.74 -9.58
CA ILE A 372 3.74 27.05 -9.49
C ILE A 372 4.73 28.09 -8.97
N ASP A 373 4.62 29.34 -9.43
CA ASP A 373 5.47 30.44 -8.95
C ASP A 373 4.94 31.04 -7.63
N GLU A 374 5.76 31.86 -6.97
CA GLU A 374 5.40 32.48 -5.68
C GLU A 374 4.17 33.38 -5.80
N ASP A 375 4.03 34.14 -6.88
CA ASP A 375 2.87 35.03 -7.09
C ASP A 375 1.57 34.24 -7.22
N GLU A 376 1.61 33.10 -7.92
CA GLU A 376 0.48 32.20 -8.13
C GLU A 376 0.11 31.44 -6.85
N PHE A 377 1.10 31.02 -6.05
CA PHE A 377 0.87 30.45 -4.73
C PHE A 377 0.07 31.42 -3.85
N HIS A 378 0.47 32.69 -3.79
CA HIS A 378 -0.21 33.70 -2.98
C HIS A 378 -1.62 34.01 -3.47
N ARG A 379 -1.85 34.10 -4.80
CA ARG A 379 -3.20 34.30 -5.38
C ARG A 379 -4.16 33.17 -5.04
N ARG A 380 -3.72 31.91 -5.19
CA ARG A 380 -4.57 30.73 -4.95
C ARG A 380 -4.83 30.50 -3.46
N LYS A 381 -3.81 30.73 -2.64
CA LYS A 381 -3.97 30.74 -1.17
C LYS A 381 -5.03 31.75 -0.74
N LYS A 382 -5.05 32.96 -1.32
CA LYS A 382 -6.05 33.99 -1.02
C LYS A 382 -7.48 33.57 -1.39
N ALA A 383 -7.70 33.04 -2.59
CA ALA A 383 -9.02 32.59 -3.04
C ALA A 383 -9.60 31.42 -2.21
N ILE A 384 -8.73 30.59 -1.64
CA ILE A 384 -9.10 29.49 -0.75
C ILE A 384 -9.51 30.00 0.65
N ILE A 385 -8.93 31.11 1.10
CA ILE A 385 -9.26 31.76 2.38
C ILE A 385 -10.62 32.48 2.33
N ASP A 386 -10.98 33.09 1.19
CA ASP A 386 -12.24 33.83 1.05
C ASP A 386 -13.51 32.93 1.15
N GLU A 387 -13.37 31.62 0.91
CA GLU A 387 -14.43 30.59 0.90
C GLU A 387 -14.99 30.28 2.32
N LEU A 388 -14.38 30.81 3.39
CA LEU A 388 -14.67 30.53 4.82
C LEU A 388 -15.84 31.30 5.45
N HIS A 389 -16.31 32.39 4.83
CA HIS A 389 -17.14 33.39 5.52
C HIS A 389 -18.68 33.19 5.44
N ALA A 390 -19.20 31.96 5.24
CA ALA A 390 -20.65 31.67 5.22
C ALA A 390 -21.10 30.74 6.38
N PRO A 391 -22.19 31.03 7.14
CA PRO A 391 -22.44 30.38 8.44
C PRO A 391 -23.43 29.19 8.43
N ALA A 392 -23.14 28.12 9.19
CA ALA A 392 -24.11 27.12 9.68
C ALA A 392 -23.64 26.39 10.97
N SER A 393 -24.60 25.91 11.76
CA SER A 393 -24.60 25.61 13.20
C SER A 393 -24.24 24.17 13.66
N SER A 394 -23.53 24.08 14.79
CA SER A 394 -23.48 23.07 15.88
C SER A 394 -23.59 21.55 15.62
N SER A 395 -22.51 20.78 15.86
CA SER A 395 -22.54 19.42 16.47
C SER A 395 -21.16 18.98 17.00
N ARG A 396 -21.13 18.22 18.11
CA ARG A 396 -19.97 17.61 18.81
C ARG A 396 -19.32 16.46 17.99
N PRO A 397 -18.01 16.15 18.15
CA PRO A 397 -17.34 15.13 17.32
C PRO A 397 -17.46 13.72 17.89
N TYR A 398 -17.75 12.78 16.98
CA TYR A 398 -17.79 11.34 17.14
C TYR A 398 -16.41 10.73 16.82
N PHE A 399 -15.87 9.90 17.70
CA PHE A 399 -14.94 8.85 17.29
C PHE A 399 -15.80 7.73 16.65
N HIS A 400 -15.53 7.44 15.37
CA HIS A 400 -16.31 6.61 14.45
C HIS A 400 -17.57 7.26 13.84
N ASN A 401 -17.36 7.90 12.69
CA ASN A 401 -18.08 7.64 11.43
C ASN A 401 -17.52 8.55 10.34
N ALA A 402 -16.34 8.23 9.80
CA ALA A 402 -15.85 8.83 8.57
C ALA A 402 -15.24 7.72 7.71
N THR A 403 -15.79 7.54 6.52
CA THR A 403 -15.36 6.59 5.51
C THR A 403 -14.03 7.03 4.90
N GLY A 404 -12.95 6.93 5.67
CA GLY A 404 -11.62 7.35 5.26
C GLY A 404 -10.56 6.95 6.28
N MET A 405 -9.36 6.62 5.81
CA MET A 405 -8.21 6.40 6.66
C MET A 405 -7.65 7.75 7.12
N PRO A 406 -7.29 7.95 8.40
CA PRO A 406 -6.69 9.19 8.87
C PRO A 406 -5.42 9.52 8.09
N LEU A 407 -5.22 10.82 7.81
CA LEU A 407 -4.06 11.32 7.08
C LEU A 407 -2.80 11.11 7.93
N ILE A 408 -1.76 10.53 7.34
CA ILE A 408 -0.47 10.33 8.02
C ILE A 408 0.39 11.57 7.80
N ILE A 409 0.74 12.28 8.87
CA ILE A 409 1.51 13.52 8.80
C ILE A 409 2.80 13.31 9.58
N PRO A 410 3.97 13.08 8.95
CA PRO A 410 5.22 12.98 9.69
C PRO A 410 5.53 14.28 10.44
N HIS A 411 5.64 14.22 11.76
CA HIS A 411 6.02 15.33 12.63
C HIS A 411 6.77 14.82 13.87
N ALA A 412 7.48 15.72 14.55
CA ALA A 412 8.16 15.41 15.81
C ALA A 412 7.15 15.42 16.98
N PRO A 413 7.40 14.68 18.08
CA PRO A 413 6.50 14.68 19.23
C PRO A 413 6.28 16.11 19.75
N ASN A 414 5.04 16.57 19.77
CA ASN A 414 4.66 17.86 20.33
C ASN A 414 3.35 17.72 21.10
N PHE A 415 3.43 17.81 22.42
CA PHE A 415 2.29 17.62 23.32
C PHE A 415 1.72 18.94 23.86
N GLN A 416 2.16 20.08 23.32
CA GLN A 416 1.72 21.38 23.80
C GLN A 416 0.27 21.64 23.41
N GLY A 417 -0.60 21.83 24.41
CA GLY A 417 -2.03 22.11 24.20
C GLY A 417 -2.92 20.87 24.12
N PHE A 418 -2.37 19.67 24.31
CA PHE A 418 -3.15 18.44 24.46
C PHE A 418 -3.41 18.15 25.94
N ASP A 419 -4.65 17.76 26.26
CA ASP A 419 -5.03 17.37 27.61
C ASP A 419 -4.55 15.94 27.90
N ALA A 420 -4.09 15.71 29.13
CA ALA A 420 -3.80 14.37 29.61
C ALA A 420 -5.09 13.59 29.84
N GLU A 421 -5.14 12.33 29.40
CA GLU A 421 -6.25 11.42 29.63
C GLU A 421 -5.83 10.24 30.54
N GLU A 422 -6.76 9.78 31.38
CA GLU A 422 -6.57 8.59 32.21
C GLU A 422 -6.72 7.31 31.36
N ALA A 423 -5.75 6.42 31.49
CA ALA A 423 -5.71 5.15 30.77
C ALA A 423 -5.27 4.02 31.69
N ILE A 424 -5.45 2.78 31.22
CA ILE A 424 -5.04 1.57 31.93
C ILE A 424 -3.89 0.92 31.14
N ARG A 425 -2.74 0.78 31.78
CA ARG A 425 -1.58 0.08 31.23
C ARG A 425 -1.60 -1.38 31.66
N HIS A 426 -1.43 -2.29 30.70
CA HIS A 426 -1.23 -3.72 30.92
C HIS A 426 0.16 -4.15 30.45
N THR A 427 0.96 -4.64 31.38
CA THR A 427 2.34 -5.06 31.12
C THR A 427 2.48 -6.55 31.35
N PHE A 428 3.21 -7.24 30.47
CA PHE A 428 3.54 -8.65 30.65
C PHE A 428 4.90 -8.79 31.34
N ASN A 429 4.93 -9.50 32.46
CA ASN A 429 6.15 -9.82 33.19
C ASN A 429 6.64 -11.22 32.76
N TYR A 430 7.78 -11.25 32.06
CA TYR A 430 8.33 -12.47 31.48
C TYR A 430 8.80 -13.48 32.53
N ASP A 431 9.36 -13.01 33.64
CA ASP A 431 9.91 -13.89 34.68
C ASP A 431 8.79 -14.58 35.48
N THR A 432 7.74 -13.82 35.80
CA THR A 432 6.60 -14.35 36.56
C THR A 432 5.52 -14.98 35.67
N ARG A 433 5.59 -14.77 34.36
CA ARG A 433 4.60 -15.19 33.34
C ARG A 433 3.20 -14.64 33.61
N ARG A 434 3.11 -13.42 34.16
CA ARG A 434 1.84 -12.79 34.57
C ARG A 434 1.66 -11.42 33.94
N TRP A 435 0.39 -11.08 33.76
CA TRP A 435 -0.05 -9.75 33.34
C TRP A 435 -0.32 -8.88 34.56
N GLU A 436 0.30 -7.71 34.58
CA GLU A 436 0.12 -6.68 35.59
C GLU A 436 -0.67 -5.52 34.99
N THR A 437 -1.43 -4.81 35.81
CA THR A 437 -2.28 -3.70 35.36
C THR A 437 -2.12 -2.51 36.29
N SER A 438 -1.90 -1.32 35.73
CA SER A 438 -1.72 -0.07 36.47
C SER A 438 -2.46 1.07 35.79
N LYS A 439 -3.03 1.99 36.58
CA LYS A 439 -3.57 3.24 36.04
C LYS A 439 -2.43 4.19 35.67
N VAL A 440 -2.59 4.92 34.57
CA VAL A 440 -1.60 5.84 34.04
C VAL A 440 -2.28 7.08 33.45
N CYS A 441 -1.58 8.21 33.44
CA CYS A 441 -1.99 9.40 32.69
C CYS A 441 -1.11 9.54 31.46
N VAL A 442 -1.73 9.68 30.29
CA VAL A 442 -1.04 9.80 29.02
C VAL A 442 -1.50 11.03 28.27
N VAL A 443 -0.62 11.59 27.46
CA VAL A 443 -0.97 12.59 26.44
C VAL A 443 -0.75 11.92 25.09
N LEU A 444 -1.81 11.77 24.31
CA LEU A 444 -1.77 11.08 23.03
C LEU A 444 -2.04 12.07 21.89
N ASP A 445 -1.20 12.02 20.86
CA ASP A 445 -1.39 12.82 19.66
C ASP A 445 -2.70 12.43 18.94
N GLU A 446 -3.40 13.41 18.40
CA GLU A 446 -4.61 13.17 17.59
C GLU A 446 -4.28 12.75 16.16
N THR A 447 -3.06 13.07 15.69
CA THR A 447 -2.65 12.82 14.31
C THR A 447 -1.62 11.70 14.23
N PRO A 448 -1.85 10.63 13.44
CA PRO A 448 -0.84 9.61 13.26
C PRO A 448 0.33 10.16 12.44
N PHE A 449 1.54 10.03 12.96
CA PHE A 449 2.74 10.49 12.26
C PHE A 449 3.34 9.43 11.33
N ALA A 450 3.00 8.17 11.57
CA ALA A 450 3.43 7.05 10.74
C ALA A 450 2.33 5.99 10.61
N LYS A 451 2.52 5.07 9.66
CA LYS A 451 1.60 3.96 9.38
C LYS A 451 2.39 2.73 8.97
N GLY A 452 2.13 1.62 9.65
CA GLY A 452 2.55 0.27 9.24
C GLY A 452 1.53 -0.43 8.34
N SER A 453 1.74 -1.71 8.07
CA SER A 453 0.81 -2.53 7.27
C SER A 453 -0.54 -2.74 7.97
N LEU A 454 -0.52 -2.85 9.30
CA LEU A 454 -1.68 -3.18 10.13
C LEU A 454 -1.99 -2.14 11.22
N ARG A 455 -1.08 -1.19 11.44
CA ARG A 455 -1.16 -0.24 12.54
C ARG A 455 -0.95 1.21 12.08
N LEU A 456 -1.66 2.14 12.71
CA LEU A 456 -1.37 3.57 12.72
C LEU A 456 -0.49 3.88 13.92
N VAL A 457 0.41 4.85 13.80
CA VAL A 457 1.39 5.17 14.85
C VAL A 457 1.24 6.64 15.23
N TYR A 458 1.02 6.87 16.52
CA TYR A 458 0.81 8.17 17.13
C TYR A 458 1.93 8.46 18.12
N HIS A 459 2.29 9.72 18.28
CA HIS A 459 3.17 10.12 19.37
C HIS A 459 2.41 10.05 20.68
N MET A 460 3.08 9.62 21.74
CA MET A 460 2.51 9.55 23.07
C MET A 460 3.52 10.03 24.10
N HIS A 461 3.04 10.71 25.13
CA HIS A 461 3.78 11.03 26.33
C HIS A 461 3.11 10.35 27.53
N HIS A 462 3.91 9.92 28.49
CA HIS A 462 3.44 9.33 29.73
C HIS A 462 4.06 10.11 30.88
N ASP A 463 3.22 10.68 31.74
CA ASP A 463 3.67 11.41 32.91
C ASP A 463 3.89 10.42 34.06
N SER A 464 5.12 9.96 34.23
CA SER A 464 5.52 9.19 35.41
C SER A 464 6.46 10.01 36.26
N ALA A 465 6.00 10.40 37.45
CA ALA A 465 6.80 11.05 38.49
C ALA A 465 7.96 10.17 39.04
N ASP A 466 8.03 8.89 38.64
CA ASP A 466 8.92 7.87 39.23
C ASP A 466 10.04 7.38 38.29
N ASP A 467 10.06 7.83 37.03
CA ASP A 467 11.13 7.51 36.09
C ASP A 467 12.03 8.75 35.94
N GLY A 468 13.30 8.66 36.35
CA GLY A 468 14.26 9.76 36.38
C GLY A 468 14.61 10.40 35.02
N ASP A 469 13.86 10.09 33.96
CA ASP A 469 14.02 10.58 32.59
C ASP A 469 12.78 11.39 32.19
N LYS A 470 12.78 12.69 32.50
CA LYS A 470 11.73 13.70 32.17
C LYS A 470 11.46 13.89 30.66
N SER A 471 11.91 12.96 29.80
CA SER A 471 11.96 13.10 28.33
C SER A 471 11.59 11.83 27.57
N SER A 472 10.98 10.82 28.18
CA SER A 472 10.63 9.59 27.45
C SER A 472 9.39 9.79 26.57
N SER A 473 9.61 10.06 25.28
CA SER A 473 8.58 9.99 24.25
C SER A 473 8.30 8.53 23.89
N TYR A 474 7.04 8.21 23.69
CA TYR A 474 6.52 6.91 23.33
C TYR A 474 5.79 6.97 22.00
N VAL A 475 5.54 5.80 21.42
CA VAL A 475 4.61 5.66 20.31
C VAL A 475 3.45 4.75 20.70
N ALA A 476 2.23 5.15 20.33
CA ALA A 476 1.04 4.33 20.47
C ALA A 476 0.63 3.80 19.08
N LYS A 477 0.49 2.48 18.99
CA LYS A 477 0.18 1.76 17.75
C LYS A 477 -1.25 1.23 17.82
N LEU A 478 -2.13 1.79 17.00
CA LEU A 478 -3.54 1.42 16.92
C LEU A 478 -3.80 0.60 15.66
N ALA A 479 -4.70 -0.37 15.73
CA ALA A 479 -5.15 -1.12 14.56
C ALA A 479 -5.76 -0.20 13.49
N ILE A 480 -5.42 -0.49 12.23
CA ILE A 480 -6.11 0.10 11.08
C ILE A 480 -7.52 -0.47 10.97
N ASP A 481 -7.67 -1.75 11.28
CA ASP A 481 -8.96 -2.44 11.34
C ASP A 481 -9.65 -2.07 12.66
N PRO A 482 -10.81 -1.39 12.64
CA PRO A 482 -11.54 -1.06 13.86
C PRO A 482 -12.07 -2.30 14.60
N ASP A 483 -12.20 -3.43 13.88
CA ASP A 483 -12.69 -4.70 14.42
C ASP A 483 -11.55 -5.67 14.78
N GLU A 484 -10.32 -5.15 14.99
CA GLU A 484 -9.19 -5.97 15.41
C GLU A 484 -9.47 -6.67 16.75
N ASP A 485 -9.20 -7.97 16.80
CA ASP A 485 -9.33 -8.77 18.01
C ASP A 485 -8.41 -8.22 19.12
N PRO A 486 -8.96 -7.82 20.30
CA PRO A 486 -8.19 -7.37 21.45
C PRO A 486 -7.05 -8.31 21.83
N GLN A 487 -7.22 -9.63 21.64
CA GLN A 487 -6.19 -10.63 21.94
C GLN A 487 -4.91 -10.41 21.13
N THR A 488 -5.00 -9.79 19.95
CA THR A 488 -3.83 -9.51 19.12
C THR A 488 -2.84 -8.61 19.84
N TYR A 489 -3.28 -7.55 20.52
CA TYR A 489 -2.36 -6.65 21.23
C TYR A 489 -1.60 -7.38 22.35
N PHE A 490 -2.30 -8.13 23.19
CA PHE A 490 -1.67 -8.86 24.30
C PHE A 490 -0.70 -9.93 23.80
N ARG A 491 -1.08 -10.65 22.73
CA ARG A 491 -0.24 -11.65 22.09
C ARG A 491 1.03 -11.06 21.48
N ASP A 492 0.93 -9.90 20.84
CA ASP A 492 2.08 -9.22 20.23
C ASP A 492 3.07 -8.73 21.30
N ILE A 493 2.57 -8.22 22.44
CA ILE A 493 3.41 -7.82 23.59
C ILE A 493 4.13 -9.02 24.21
N GLU A 494 3.43 -10.14 24.43
CA GLU A 494 4.03 -11.37 24.94
C GLU A 494 5.10 -11.91 23.98
N LEU A 495 4.82 -11.90 22.67
CA LEU A 495 5.79 -12.28 21.64
C LEU A 495 7.06 -11.41 21.71
N GLN A 496 6.92 -10.10 21.86
CA GLN A 496 8.06 -9.20 21.95
C GLN A 496 8.90 -9.46 23.22
N ALA A 497 8.23 -9.80 24.33
CA ALA A 497 8.91 -10.18 25.57
C ALA A 497 9.72 -11.50 25.42
N HIS A 498 9.21 -12.49 24.68
CA HIS A 498 10.00 -13.67 24.31
C HIS A 498 11.26 -13.31 23.53
N CYS A 499 11.15 -12.44 22.53
CA CYS A 499 12.31 -11.96 21.77
C CYS A 499 13.31 -11.19 22.67
N GLY A 500 12.83 -10.40 23.63
CA GLY A 500 13.66 -9.73 24.63
C GLY A 500 14.45 -10.69 25.50
N HIS A 501 13.81 -11.75 26.00
CA HIS A 501 14.50 -12.77 26.79
C HIS A 501 15.61 -13.49 25.99
N TYR A 502 15.34 -13.90 24.75
CA TYR A 502 16.38 -14.50 23.90
C TYR A 502 17.48 -13.49 23.54
N ALA A 503 17.19 -12.20 23.45
CA ALA A 503 18.21 -11.16 23.28
C ALA A 503 19.14 -11.07 24.49
N ASP A 504 18.63 -11.18 25.71
CA ASP A 504 19.47 -11.20 26.92
C ASP A 504 20.36 -12.45 26.97
N LEU A 505 19.82 -13.61 26.61
CA LEU A 505 20.60 -14.84 26.48
C LEU A 505 21.69 -14.72 25.40
N TYR A 506 21.36 -14.18 24.23
CA TYR A 506 22.33 -13.93 23.16
C TYR A 506 23.45 -12.99 23.66
N ASN A 507 23.08 -11.92 24.36
CA ASN A 507 24.01 -10.93 24.90
C ASN A 507 24.93 -11.50 25.98
N ALA A 508 24.48 -12.47 26.77
CA ALA A 508 25.30 -13.13 27.80
C ALA A 508 26.54 -13.85 27.23
N HIS A 509 26.54 -14.17 25.93
CA HIS A 509 27.68 -14.79 25.23
C HIS A 509 28.69 -13.75 24.70
N ALA A 510 28.58 -12.48 25.11
CA ALA A 510 29.43 -11.37 24.69
C ALA A 510 29.64 -11.28 23.16
N PRO A 511 28.55 -11.25 22.35
CA PRO A 511 28.65 -11.10 20.91
C PRO A 511 29.27 -9.75 20.54
N PRO A 512 29.80 -9.57 19.31
CA PRO A 512 30.46 -8.32 18.90
C PRO A 512 29.57 -7.07 19.01
N LYS A 513 28.27 -7.29 18.84
CA LYS A 513 27.23 -6.31 19.07
C LYS A 513 26.12 -6.94 19.88
N ARG A 514 25.71 -6.24 20.93
CA ARG A 514 24.52 -6.57 21.71
C ARG A 514 23.28 -6.17 20.95
N VAL A 515 22.19 -6.90 21.17
CA VAL A 515 20.86 -6.62 20.61
C VAL A 515 19.88 -6.35 21.74
N HIS A 516 18.87 -5.52 21.51
CA HIS A 516 17.89 -5.19 22.53
C HIS A 516 16.50 -5.07 21.91
N PHE A 517 15.51 -5.80 22.44
CA PHE A 517 14.10 -5.56 22.10
C PHE A 517 13.51 -4.53 23.04
N ILE A 518 12.86 -3.52 22.47
CA ILE A 518 12.28 -2.43 23.25
C ILE A 518 11.11 -3.00 24.07
N PRO A 519 11.01 -2.69 25.37
CA PRO A 519 9.84 -3.06 26.16
C PRO A 519 8.57 -2.46 25.57
N ALA A 520 7.50 -3.24 25.55
CA ALA A 520 6.20 -2.81 25.05
C ALA A 520 5.08 -3.28 25.99
N TRP A 521 3.95 -2.58 25.94
CA TRP A 521 2.77 -2.87 26.77
C TRP A 521 1.47 -2.52 26.03
N VAL A 522 0.34 -3.01 26.54
CA VAL A 522 -0.98 -2.63 26.03
C VAL A 522 -1.50 -1.45 26.84
N LEU A 523 -2.12 -0.49 26.17
CA LEU A 523 -2.79 0.65 26.79
C LEU A 523 -4.26 0.66 26.38
N GLU A 524 -5.13 0.70 27.38
CA GLU A 524 -6.58 0.85 27.23
C GLU A 524 -6.97 2.31 27.49
N LEU A 525 -7.48 2.96 26.45
CA LEU A 525 -7.94 4.34 26.47
C LEU A 525 -9.39 4.39 26.95
N THR A 526 -9.57 4.47 28.26
CA THR A 526 -10.90 4.39 28.91
C THR A 526 -11.85 5.52 28.47
N GLN A 527 -11.31 6.71 28.20
CA GLN A 527 -12.07 7.87 27.71
C GLN A 527 -12.43 7.78 26.22
N ARG A 528 -11.84 6.83 25.49
CA ARG A 528 -12.06 6.61 24.04
C ARG A 528 -12.71 5.26 23.77
N HIS A 529 -13.82 4.99 24.45
CA HIS A 529 -14.60 3.75 24.32
C HIS A 529 -13.80 2.46 24.58
N GLY A 530 -12.74 2.52 25.38
CA GLY A 530 -11.90 1.35 25.67
C GLY A 530 -11.00 0.93 24.51
N ALA A 531 -10.69 1.85 23.58
CA ALA A 531 -9.78 1.58 22.47
C ALA A 531 -8.41 1.08 22.98
N LEU A 532 -7.87 0.06 22.31
CA LEU A 532 -6.59 -0.54 22.66
C LEU A 532 -5.48 -0.08 21.71
N CYS A 533 -4.29 0.12 22.27
CA CYS A 533 -3.08 0.33 21.50
C CYS A 533 -1.89 -0.41 22.13
N ALA A 534 -0.93 -0.80 21.29
CA ALA A 534 0.37 -1.26 21.75
C ALA A 534 1.30 -0.04 21.88
N VAL A 535 2.00 0.07 23.00
CA VAL A 535 2.87 1.19 23.32
C VAL A 535 4.29 0.71 23.51
N GLU A 536 5.24 1.44 22.93
CA GLU A 536 6.68 1.23 23.11
C GLU A 536 7.41 2.58 23.12
N ARG A 537 8.67 2.58 23.60
CA ARG A 537 9.51 3.79 23.59
C ARG A 537 9.77 4.24 22.15
N TYR A 538 9.65 5.55 21.89
CA TYR A 538 10.04 6.12 20.60
C TYR A 538 11.56 6.01 20.42
N ILE A 539 11.99 5.39 19.32
CA ILE A 539 13.40 5.30 18.93
C ILE A 539 13.68 6.24 17.75
N PRO A 540 14.45 7.32 17.94
CA PRO A 540 14.80 8.22 16.86
C PRO A 540 15.79 7.55 15.90
N GLY A 541 15.51 7.62 14.60
CA GLY A 541 16.44 7.20 13.55
C GLY A 541 15.77 6.48 12.38
N ASN A 542 16.60 5.93 11.51
CA ASN A 542 16.13 5.23 10.31
C ASN A 542 15.74 3.80 10.65
N TYR A 543 14.44 3.54 10.67
CA TYR A 543 13.90 2.22 10.88
C TYR A 543 14.24 1.29 9.70
N ARG A 544 14.74 0.09 9.99
CA ARG A 544 15.15 -0.89 8.98
C ARG A 544 14.66 -2.29 9.36
N LYS A 545 14.29 -3.06 8.33
CA LYS A 545 13.93 -4.47 8.43
C LYS A 545 15.09 -5.32 7.93
N HIS A 546 15.67 -6.13 8.80
CA HIS A 546 16.88 -6.92 8.52
C HIS A 546 16.56 -8.31 7.98
N ASN A 547 15.42 -8.87 8.37
CA ASN A 547 14.84 -10.05 7.77
C ASN A 547 13.32 -9.99 7.86
N ASN A 548 12.63 -10.94 7.23
CA ASN A 548 11.19 -11.08 7.38
C ASN A 548 10.81 -12.49 7.84
N ASN A 549 9.54 -12.66 8.14
CA ASN A 549 8.96 -13.95 8.54
C ASN A 549 8.90 -14.99 7.40
N PHE A 550 9.15 -14.64 6.14
CA PHE A 550 9.10 -15.55 4.99
C PHE A 550 10.49 -15.94 4.44
N GLY A 551 11.57 -15.62 5.18
CA GLY A 551 12.94 -15.99 4.83
C GLY A 551 13.67 -15.02 3.90
N SER A 552 13.13 -13.83 3.63
CA SER A 552 13.91 -12.77 2.98
C SER A 552 14.92 -12.16 3.97
N VAL A 553 16.10 -11.85 3.47
CA VAL A 553 17.19 -11.19 4.20
C VAL A 553 17.48 -9.87 3.49
N SER A 554 17.76 -8.80 4.25
CA SER A 554 18.20 -7.53 3.67
C SER A 554 19.50 -7.69 2.88
N ASP A 555 19.63 -6.96 1.77
CA ASP A 555 20.86 -6.92 0.96
C ASP A 555 22.02 -6.21 1.68
N GLU A 556 21.74 -5.51 2.79
CA GLU A 556 22.78 -4.95 3.65
C GLU A 556 23.45 -6.06 4.47
N ASP A 557 24.77 -6.21 4.34
CA ASP A 557 25.60 -7.22 5.02
C ASP A 557 25.74 -7.01 6.55
N ARG A 558 24.63 -6.93 7.28
CA ARG A 558 24.63 -6.97 8.75
C ARG A 558 24.53 -8.40 9.25
N ASN A 559 25.60 -8.86 9.91
CA ASN A 559 25.69 -10.22 10.45
C ASN A 559 24.85 -10.41 11.73
N THR A 560 24.76 -9.39 12.59
CA THR A 560 24.13 -9.48 13.92
C THR A 560 22.66 -9.94 13.89
N PRO A 561 21.75 -9.34 13.09
CA PRO A 561 20.34 -9.75 13.08
C PRO A 561 20.14 -11.20 12.62
N GLN A 562 20.91 -11.64 11.62
CA GLN A 562 20.86 -13.00 11.10
C GLN A 562 21.40 -14.03 12.09
N ALA A 563 22.51 -13.70 12.76
CA ALA A 563 23.09 -14.56 13.78
C ALA A 563 22.18 -14.67 15.01
N PHE A 564 21.50 -13.59 15.38
CA PHE A 564 20.51 -13.60 16.46
C PHE A 564 19.34 -14.54 16.13
N SER A 565 18.73 -14.45 14.94
CA SER A 565 17.68 -15.38 14.52
C SER A 565 18.16 -16.84 14.59
N HIS A 566 19.34 -17.17 14.04
CA HIS A 566 19.89 -18.53 14.11
C HIS A 566 20.16 -18.96 15.57
N PHE A 567 20.68 -18.08 16.40
CA PHE A 567 20.86 -18.34 17.84
C PHE A 567 19.54 -18.72 18.51
N THR A 568 18.43 -18.01 18.26
CA THR A 568 17.13 -18.34 18.88
C THR A 568 16.64 -19.73 18.50
N TYR A 569 16.91 -20.17 17.26
CA TYR A 569 16.59 -21.50 16.78
C TYR A 569 17.35 -22.58 17.53
N GLU A 570 18.66 -22.43 17.67
CA GLU A 570 19.50 -23.43 18.34
C GLU A 570 19.28 -23.42 19.85
N ALA A 571 19.21 -22.24 20.48
CA ALA A 571 19.01 -22.10 21.93
C ALA A 571 17.67 -22.68 22.39
N SER A 572 16.64 -22.61 21.54
CA SER A 572 15.32 -23.17 21.84
C SER A 572 15.15 -24.65 21.49
N HIS A 573 16.23 -25.37 21.15
CA HIS A 573 16.14 -26.74 20.65
C HIS A 573 15.18 -26.89 19.45
N HIS A 574 15.22 -25.90 18.54
CA HIS A 574 14.43 -25.87 17.31
C HIS A 574 12.92 -25.70 17.52
N GLU A 575 12.51 -25.25 18.71
CA GLU A 575 11.11 -25.01 19.05
C GLU A 575 10.63 -23.59 18.70
N LEU A 576 11.55 -22.63 18.64
CA LEU A 576 11.28 -21.21 18.44
C LEU A 576 12.30 -20.57 17.48
N LEU A 577 11.84 -19.70 16.59
CA LEU A 577 12.71 -18.90 15.73
C LEU A 577 12.19 -17.46 15.66
N ALA A 578 12.97 -16.52 16.20
CA ALA A 578 12.70 -15.10 16.07
C ALA A 578 13.08 -14.61 14.67
N VAL A 579 12.13 -13.98 14.00
CA VAL A 579 12.23 -13.42 12.64
C VAL A 579 11.55 -12.06 12.59
N ASP A 580 11.49 -11.47 11.40
CA ASP A 580 11.02 -10.10 11.23
C ASP A 580 11.79 -9.11 12.11
N ILE A 581 13.11 -9.30 12.16
CA ILE A 581 14.00 -8.47 12.98
C ILE A 581 14.09 -7.10 12.33
N GLN A 582 13.54 -6.09 13.00
CA GLN A 582 13.44 -4.73 12.51
C GLN A 582 13.57 -3.70 13.64
N GLY A 583 14.01 -2.49 13.32
CA GLY A 583 14.22 -1.41 14.29
C GLY A 583 15.27 -0.40 13.85
N VAL A 584 15.87 0.31 14.81
CA VAL A 584 16.91 1.32 14.57
C VAL A 584 18.24 0.82 15.15
N GLY A 585 19.22 0.56 14.28
CA GLY A 585 20.51 0.03 14.71
C GLY A 585 20.41 -1.40 15.25
N ASP A 586 20.81 -1.63 16.50
CA ASP A 586 20.70 -2.91 17.20
C ASP A 586 19.57 -2.90 18.26
N MET A 587 18.73 -1.86 18.26
CA MET A 587 17.46 -1.79 19.01
C MET A 587 16.31 -2.25 18.09
N TYR A 588 15.64 -3.33 18.47
CA TYR A 588 14.61 -3.99 17.68
C TYR A 588 13.22 -3.87 18.30
N THR A 589 12.20 -3.93 17.46
CA THR A 589 10.79 -3.97 17.86
C THR A 589 9.93 -4.63 16.78
N ASP A 590 8.67 -4.91 17.08
CA ASP A 590 7.69 -5.57 16.22
C ASP A 590 8.20 -6.88 15.57
N PRO A 591 8.82 -7.82 16.32
CA PRO A 591 9.28 -9.06 15.72
C PRO A 591 8.12 -10.00 15.36
N GLN A 592 8.47 -11.12 14.74
CA GLN A 592 7.62 -12.28 14.60
C GLN A 592 8.32 -13.54 15.10
N ILE A 593 7.55 -14.55 15.50
CA ILE A 593 8.08 -15.82 15.96
C ILE A 593 7.45 -16.97 15.17
N HIS A 594 8.30 -17.88 14.70
CA HIS A 594 7.86 -19.20 14.27
C HIS A 594 8.00 -20.18 15.43
N THR A 595 7.00 -21.04 15.65
CA THR A 595 7.08 -22.15 16.61
C THR A 595 6.62 -23.46 15.97
N LEU A 596 6.85 -24.61 16.61
CA LEU A 596 6.29 -25.88 16.10
C LEU A 596 4.76 -25.89 16.08
N ASN A 597 4.13 -25.23 17.07
CA ASN A 597 2.68 -25.08 17.15
C ASN A 597 2.22 -23.84 16.38
N ARG A 598 1.63 -24.04 15.19
CA ARG A 598 1.10 -22.94 14.34
C ARG A 598 0.05 -22.07 15.05
N GLY A 599 -0.55 -22.54 16.14
CA GLY A 599 -1.50 -21.76 16.94
C GLY A 599 -0.85 -20.62 17.72
N ASP A 600 0.45 -20.71 18.02
CA ASP A 600 1.15 -19.70 18.82
C ASP A 600 1.33 -18.40 18.03
N PHE A 601 1.21 -17.27 18.74
CA PHE A 601 1.54 -15.93 18.24
C PHE A 601 0.81 -15.48 16.94
N GLY A 602 -0.26 -16.16 16.55
CA GLY A 602 -1.17 -15.73 15.51
C GLY A 602 -0.67 -15.94 14.07
N LYS A 603 -1.21 -15.15 13.13
CA LYS A 603 -1.10 -15.42 11.68
C LYS A 603 0.32 -15.26 11.12
N GLY A 604 1.21 -14.55 11.82
CA GLY A 604 2.61 -14.36 11.45
C GLY A 604 3.48 -15.61 11.62
N ASN A 605 3.06 -16.55 12.46
CA ASN A 605 3.69 -17.84 12.69
C ASN A 605 3.40 -18.80 11.52
N LEU A 606 4.43 -19.08 10.72
CA LEU A 606 4.36 -20.02 9.59
C LEU A 606 4.70 -21.46 9.99
N GLY A 607 5.05 -21.65 11.26
CA GLY A 607 5.51 -22.88 11.88
C GLY A 607 6.73 -23.48 11.17
N VAL A 608 6.71 -24.80 10.98
CA VAL A 608 7.78 -25.55 10.29
C VAL A 608 8.13 -24.98 8.91
N LEU A 609 7.17 -24.38 8.20
CA LEU A 609 7.46 -23.72 6.93
C LEU A 609 8.36 -22.49 7.12
N GLY A 610 8.11 -21.70 8.17
CA GLY A 610 8.93 -20.55 8.54
C GLY A 610 10.36 -20.96 8.86
N PHE A 611 10.55 -22.00 9.67
CA PHE A 611 11.87 -22.58 9.95
C PHE A 611 12.60 -22.98 8.67
N LYS A 612 11.95 -23.78 7.80
CA LYS A 612 12.54 -24.22 6.52
C LYS A 612 12.92 -23.05 5.62
N LYS A 613 12.09 -22.00 5.59
CA LYS A 613 12.34 -20.81 4.78
C LYS A 613 13.54 -20.03 5.26
N PHE A 614 13.61 -19.77 6.57
CA PHE A 614 14.76 -19.11 7.18
C PHE A 614 16.03 -19.93 6.97
N LEU A 615 16.04 -21.22 7.31
CA LEU A 615 17.25 -22.05 7.18
C LEU A 615 17.74 -22.16 5.72
N ALA A 616 16.84 -22.16 4.73
CA ALA A 616 17.21 -22.20 3.32
C ALA A 616 17.93 -20.92 2.83
N THR A 617 17.55 -19.76 3.37
CA THR A 617 18.10 -18.46 2.95
C THR A 617 19.16 -17.92 3.89
N HIS A 618 19.17 -18.37 5.13
CA HIS A 618 20.20 -18.08 6.10
C HIS A 618 21.55 -18.51 5.54
N ARG A 619 22.56 -17.67 5.79
CA ARG A 619 23.94 -17.95 5.49
C ARG A 619 24.73 -17.72 6.76
N CYS A 620 25.25 -18.79 7.35
CA CYS A 620 26.03 -18.66 8.58
C CYS A 620 27.20 -17.69 8.35
N ASN A 621 27.32 -16.78 9.30
CA ASN A 621 28.27 -15.68 9.27
C ASN A 621 29.27 -15.81 10.45
N PRO A 622 30.28 -14.93 10.56
CA PRO A 622 31.30 -15.03 11.61
C PRO A 622 30.76 -15.04 13.04
N ILE A 623 29.62 -14.41 13.29
CA ILE A 623 28.99 -14.40 14.61
C ILE A 623 28.37 -15.78 14.92
N CYS A 624 27.80 -16.45 13.93
CA CYS A 624 27.31 -17.84 14.07
C CYS A 624 28.46 -18.79 14.43
N ALA A 625 29.61 -18.60 13.78
CA ALA A 625 30.82 -19.35 14.09
C ALA A 625 31.36 -19.01 15.49
N TYR A 626 31.37 -17.73 15.86
CA TYR A 626 31.76 -17.28 17.20
C TYR A 626 30.94 -17.94 18.31
N LEU A 627 29.63 -18.03 18.10
CA LEU A 627 28.68 -18.68 19.00
C LEU A 627 28.72 -20.22 18.92
N LYS A 628 29.58 -20.80 18.08
CA LYS A 628 29.70 -22.25 17.86
C LYS A 628 28.37 -22.90 17.43
N LEU A 629 27.54 -22.19 16.67
CA LEU A 629 26.26 -22.72 16.17
C LEU A 629 26.50 -23.79 15.09
N PRO A 630 25.65 -24.82 15.00
CA PRO A 630 25.68 -25.78 13.90
C PRO A 630 25.65 -25.06 12.54
N PRO A 631 26.59 -25.34 11.62
CA PRO A 631 26.71 -24.58 10.39
C PRO A 631 25.54 -24.82 9.42
N VAL A 632 24.94 -23.74 8.94
CA VAL A 632 23.85 -23.71 7.95
C VAL A 632 24.26 -22.80 6.79
N ASN A 633 24.39 -23.38 5.58
CA ASN A 633 24.78 -22.69 4.34
C ASN A 633 25.89 -21.61 4.54
N PRO A 634 27.12 -21.97 4.95
CA PRO A 634 28.15 -20.98 5.31
C PRO A 634 28.39 -19.91 4.23
N LYS A 635 28.55 -18.63 4.63
CA LYS A 635 28.93 -17.54 3.71
C LYS A 635 30.31 -17.81 3.10
N ALA A 636 30.45 -17.60 1.79
CA ALA A 636 31.74 -17.75 1.09
C ALA A 636 32.78 -16.71 1.52
N ASN A 637 32.37 -15.46 1.76
CA ASN A 637 33.23 -14.37 2.23
C ASN A 637 32.93 -14.04 3.70
N ALA A 638 33.71 -14.58 4.62
CA ALA A 638 33.53 -14.39 6.06
C ALA A 638 33.93 -12.99 6.59
N ASN A 639 34.54 -12.12 5.77
CA ASN A 639 35.10 -10.85 6.24
C ASN A 639 34.18 -9.63 6.03
N VAL A 640 32.95 -9.81 5.58
CA VAL A 640 32.01 -8.72 5.30
C VAL A 640 30.99 -8.58 6.43
N GLY A 641 30.74 -7.34 6.86
CA GLY A 641 29.77 -7.02 7.92
C GLY A 641 30.38 -6.93 9.32
N THR A 642 29.56 -7.16 10.35
CA THR A 642 30.03 -7.21 11.74
C THR A 642 30.77 -8.53 11.99
N VAL A 643 32.03 -8.43 12.41
CA VAL A 643 32.92 -9.58 12.65
C VAL A 643 33.43 -9.53 14.09
N PRO A 644 33.48 -10.66 14.81
CA PRO A 644 34.05 -10.72 16.15
C PRO A 644 35.57 -10.55 16.13
N VAL A 645 36.12 -9.90 17.16
CA VAL A 645 37.58 -9.75 17.33
C VAL A 645 38.24 -11.10 17.58
N GLN A 646 37.59 -11.95 18.38
CA GLN A 646 38.00 -13.34 18.60
C GLN A 646 37.16 -14.28 17.73
N ARG A 647 37.78 -15.34 17.20
CA ARG A 647 37.07 -16.25 16.29
C ARG A 647 35.93 -17.03 16.95
N LEU A 648 36.08 -17.38 18.23
CA LEU A 648 35.17 -18.21 19.01
C LEU A 648 34.92 -17.58 20.38
N MET A 649 33.74 -17.79 20.94
CA MET A 649 33.43 -17.42 22.31
C MET A 649 34.18 -18.32 23.31
N ALA A 650 34.34 -17.83 24.54
CA ALA A 650 35.00 -18.56 25.61
C ALA A 650 34.22 -19.83 26.02
N SER A 651 32.89 -19.74 26.09
CA SER A 651 32.03 -20.88 26.46
C SER A 651 32.05 -21.98 25.42
N ASP A 652 31.92 -23.25 25.84
CA ASP A 652 31.98 -24.41 24.93
C ASP A 652 30.77 -24.53 24.01
N LYS A 653 29.59 -24.13 24.48
CA LYS A 653 28.34 -24.09 23.72
C LYS A 653 27.46 -22.95 24.19
N ILE A 654 26.41 -22.66 23.43
CA ILE A 654 25.36 -21.74 23.86
C ILE A 654 24.58 -22.31 25.03
N GLN A 655 24.00 -21.44 25.85
CA GLN A 655 23.05 -21.84 26.88
C GLN A 655 21.72 -22.30 26.25
N ASP A 656 21.28 -23.48 26.65
CA ASP A 656 19.98 -24.05 26.26
C ASP A 656 18.84 -23.30 26.99
N ALA A 657 17.79 -22.96 26.25
CA ALA A 657 16.63 -22.22 26.72
C ALA A 657 15.37 -22.71 25.98
N PRO A 658 14.78 -23.84 26.42
CA PRO A 658 13.62 -24.44 25.76
C PRO A 658 12.41 -23.49 25.76
N PHE A 659 11.56 -23.62 24.74
CA PHE A 659 10.39 -22.76 24.60
C PHE A 659 9.12 -23.49 25.04
N GLU A 660 8.40 -22.91 26.01
CA GLU A 660 7.11 -23.44 26.42
C GLU A 660 5.97 -22.82 25.58
N SER A 661 5.32 -23.64 24.76
CA SER A 661 4.13 -23.27 23.97
C SER A 661 2.90 -23.11 24.88
N LYS A 662 2.82 -21.97 25.56
CA LYS A 662 1.68 -21.51 26.37
C LYS A 662 1.26 -20.11 25.97
N HIS A 663 -0.03 -19.80 26.14
CA HIS A 663 -0.63 -18.51 25.77
C HIS A 663 -0.95 -17.72 27.04
N TYR A 664 0.03 -17.06 27.64
CA TYR A 664 -0.18 -16.37 28.92
C TYR A 664 -1.12 -15.16 28.77
N TYR A 665 -1.24 -14.59 27.57
CA TYR A 665 -2.19 -13.55 27.20
C TYR A 665 -3.65 -13.93 27.48
N GLU A 666 -4.03 -15.20 27.44
CA GLU A 666 -5.39 -15.63 27.78
C GLU A 666 -5.75 -15.35 29.26
N GLN A 667 -4.73 -15.17 30.11
CA GLN A 667 -4.89 -14.86 31.52
C GLN A 667 -4.93 -13.35 31.81
N ALA A 668 -4.81 -12.50 30.78
CA ALA A 668 -4.85 -11.06 30.97
C ALA A 668 -6.22 -10.63 31.54
N PRO A 669 -6.28 -9.86 32.64
CA PRO A 669 -7.54 -9.51 33.30
C PRO A 669 -8.55 -8.83 32.38
N LEU A 670 -8.09 -8.00 31.44
CA LEU A 670 -8.95 -7.35 30.46
C LEU A 670 -9.59 -8.35 29.50
N LEU A 671 -8.80 -9.28 28.96
CA LEU A 671 -9.29 -10.29 28.01
C LEU A 671 -10.27 -11.26 28.68
N GLN A 672 -10.05 -11.63 29.94
CA GLN A 672 -10.99 -12.44 30.70
C GLN A 672 -12.34 -11.73 30.86
N LYS A 673 -12.34 -10.42 31.15
CA LYS A 673 -13.58 -9.61 31.21
C LYS A 673 -14.25 -9.53 29.85
N TYR A 674 -13.51 -9.25 28.79
CA TYR A 674 -14.03 -9.18 27.42
C TYR A 674 -14.69 -10.49 26.98
N VAL A 675 -14.02 -11.63 27.23
CA VAL A 675 -14.57 -12.96 26.91
C VAL A 675 -15.81 -13.27 27.74
N ALA A 676 -15.85 -12.89 29.03
CA ALA A 676 -17.03 -13.05 29.86
C ALA A 676 -18.21 -12.23 29.34
N GLN A 677 -17.98 -10.96 28.97
CA GLN A 677 -19.00 -10.09 28.37
C GLN A 677 -19.56 -10.66 27.06
N CYS A 678 -18.70 -11.13 26.16
CA CYS A 678 -19.13 -11.76 24.92
C CYS A 678 -20.03 -12.99 25.17
N ARG A 679 -19.67 -13.82 26.17
CA ARG A 679 -20.48 -14.99 26.57
C ARG A 679 -21.84 -14.57 27.14
N ASP A 680 -21.88 -13.53 27.96
CA ASP A 680 -23.12 -13.01 28.53
C ASP A 680 -24.05 -12.43 27.45
N ASP A 681 -23.49 -11.74 26.47
CA ASP A 681 -24.24 -11.18 25.35
C ASP A 681 -24.76 -12.29 24.41
N GLU A 682 -23.98 -13.35 24.16
CA GLU A 682 -24.48 -14.55 23.47
C GLU A 682 -25.64 -15.22 24.24
N VAL A 683 -25.55 -15.31 25.57
CA VAL A 683 -26.61 -15.88 26.41
C VAL A 683 -27.87 -15.02 26.41
N LYS A 684 -27.73 -13.69 26.43
CA LYS A 684 -28.86 -12.75 26.28
C LYS A 684 -29.51 -12.89 24.90
N LEU A 685 -28.72 -13.00 23.83
CA LEU A 685 -29.20 -13.21 22.47
C LEU A 685 -29.99 -14.53 22.32
N ARG A 686 -29.56 -15.58 23.02
CA ARG A 686 -30.27 -16.87 23.06
C ARG A 686 -31.58 -16.77 23.85
N ARG A 687 -31.63 -15.99 24.93
CA ARG A 687 -32.84 -15.80 25.76
C ARG A 687 -33.92 -14.94 25.09
N THR A 688 -33.56 -14.01 24.22
CA THR A 688 -34.53 -13.19 23.46
C THR A 688 -35.13 -13.93 22.26
N SER A 689 -34.64 -15.13 21.92
CA SER A 689 -35.07 -15.90 20.74
C SER A 689 -36.26 -16.85 20.95
N THR A 690 -36.92 -16.84 22.12
CA THR A 690 -38.01 -17.79 22.46
C THR A 690 -39.43 -17.31 22.19
N HIS A 691 -39.65 -16.14 21.58
CA HIS A 691 -40.95 -15.76 21.01
C HIS A 691 -40.85 -15.64 19.49
N GLY A 692 -41.74 -16.36 18.81
CA GLY A 692 -41.64 -16.68 17.39
C GLY A 692 -41.71 -15.47 16.48
N GLU A 693 -40.59 -15.17 15.84
CA GLU A 693 -40.41 -14.95 14.41
C GLU A 693 -38.90 -15.04 14.17
N ARG A 694 -38.44 -16.04 13.40
CA ARG A 694 -37.00 -16.16 13.08
C ARG A 694 -36.64 -15.11 12.03
N GLY A 695 -36.30 -13.92 12.48
CA GLY A 695 -35.70 -12.87 11.69
C GLY A 695 -34.49 -12.29 12.41
N CYS A 696 -33.30 -12.41 11.83
CA CYS A 696 -32.15 -11.61 12.24
C CYS A 696 -32.41 -10.15 11.84
N LEU A 697 -32.48 -9.25 12.81
CA LEU A 697 -32.65 -7.81 12.61
C LEU A 697 -31.46 -7.12 11.90
N PHE A 698 -30.45 -7.87 11.46
CA PHE A 698 -29.37 -7.40 10.60
C PHE A 698 -29.42 -7.91 9.16
N CYS A 699 -30.34 -8.82 8.78
CA CYS A 699 -30.36 -9.34 7.40
C CYS A 699 -31.70 -9.81 6.80
N GLN A 700 -32.88 -9.56 7.40
CA GLN A 700 -34.23 -9.81 6.81
C GLN A 700 -34.31 -10.90 5.71
N CYS A 701 -33.92 -12.14 6.01
CA CYS A 701 -34.13 -13.28 5.10
C CYS A 701 -34.68 -14.47 5.87
N SER A 702 -35.84 -14.97 5.43
CA SER A 702 -36.46 -16.21 5.92
C SER A 702 -35.68 -17.42 5.40
N ILE A 703 -35.40 -18.38 6.28
CA ILE A 703 -34.78 -19.66 5.90
C ILE A 703 -35.91 -20.68 5.67
N GLN A 704 -36.12 -21.08 4.42
CA GLN A 704 -36.55 -22.44 4.07
C GLN A 704 -35.32 -23.24 3.67
#